data_AF-Q2H7A6-F1
#
_entry.id   AF-Q2H7A6-F1
#
_cell.length_a   1.000
_cell.length_b   1.000
_cell.length_c   1.000
_cell.angle_alpha   90.00
_cell.angle_beta   90.00
_cell.angle_gamma   90.00
#
_symmetry.space_group_name_H-M   'P 1'
#
loop_
_entity.id
_entity.type
_entity.pdbx_description
1 polymer ?
#
loop_
_entity_poly.entity_id
_entity_poly.type
_entity_poly.pdbx_seq_one_letter_code
_entity_poly.pdbx_strand_id
1 'polypeptide(L)'
;MNSILALAGTSLLSDRSASAEDLEQRIPGFSVLQDFFKKWLKLDLTTLLTAAALMGAASSGAQSLQETGSKLYWWIVRFLTASISIAGNDRLNREVLNWLGAHVLLKKGTRILTANSESIRNDAWSYRRVSQERNDFHHEKRMPVQYLPTFGTTWFIHKRNIFMVRRILTSSSHYNSAWARTPDEYAGAPEGDEPLVVMCLGRSVEPIKRFLDTCRIFADKQREAYITVRISKRTYDETWDTTILRPLRPLETVHFDEKIKAELVADIENYLDVNTRKFYNRRGIPYRRGFLLYGPPGTGKTSLSLALAGRFGLELYLLHMPSVNNDSTLEKLFTALPPRCLVLLEDIDAVGIKRRVKNHDDHSDSDSDDDSDKSDSDSDIDRGRSRCTLSGLLNVLDGVASQEGRIVLMTSNFAETLDKALVRPGRVDRMLYLGHISPRSGELMFLRMFSPDEEGAAPADRAVQLPKEELEKLALSFSECIPSEVFTPAQIQGYLLNYRDSPVDAAAKMADWVKEELRLIQVAKERERKAAEAKKKKKKEQKRKKAERMVKAMREYDSDEDLEELRLRMKEEKKKRNRSKSQQDGSDVEEKADKGKEIEEKSEELPQKPEEKSEKKVVVEEPEVMVEGMLETPKEVEEALEKLKEGPRPPRSQSLNSISLSDD
;
A
#
# COMPACT_ATOMS: atom_id res chain seq x y z
N MET A 1 31.87 -52.65 -0.62
CA MET A 1 33.27 -52.69 -1.12
C MET A 1 34.21 -51.82 -0.29
N ASN A 2 33.93 -50.53 -0.06
CA ASN A 2 34.83 -49.65 0.72
C ASN A 2 35.08 -50.10 2.18
N SER A 3 34.07 -50.64 2.87
CA SER A 3 34.24 -51.14 4.25
C SER A 3 35.06 -52.44 4.31
N ILE A 4 35.02 -53.27 3.26
CA ILE A 4 35.78 -54.52 3.16
C ILE A 4 37.25 -54.22 2.83
N LEU A 5 37.52 -53.24 1.96
CA LEU A 5 38.86 -52.75 1.65
C LEU A 5 39.53 -52.01 2.82
N ALA A 6 38.75 -51.28 3.63
CA ALA A 6 39.27 -50.62 4.84
C ALA A 6 39.62 -51.61 5.96
N LEU A 7 38.79 -52.65 6.16
CA LEU A 7 39.08 -53.75 7.09
C LEU A 7 40.25 -54.62 6.61
N ALA A 8 40.37 -54.89 5.31
CA ALA A 8 41.51 -55.61 4.74
C ALA A 8 42.81 -54.79 4.83
N GLY A 9 42.73 -53.48 4.57
CA GLY A 9 43.88 -52.58 4.59
C GLY A 9 44.47 -52.31 5.97
N THR A 10 43.63 -52.26 7.01
CA THR A 10 44.10 -52.11 8.40
C THR A 10 44.79 -53.37 8.92
N SER A 11 44.34 -54.57 8.53
CA SER A 11 45.02 -55.83 8.86
C SER A 11 46.29 -56.08 8.05
N LEU A 12 46.34 -55.64 6.78
CA LEU A 12 47.53 -55.74 5.92
C LEU A 12 48.69 -54.85 6.38
N LEU A 13 48.39 -53.77 7.12
CA LEU A 13 49.39 -52.86 7.67
C LEU A 13 49.84 -53.23 9.09
N SER A 14 49.04 -53.99 9.85
CA SER A 14 49.38 -54.40 11.22
C SER A 14 50.23 -55.67 11.28
N ASP A 15 50.03 -56.62 10.37
CA ASP A 15 50.81 -57.86 10.34
C ASP A 15 51.79 -57.87 9.18
N ARG A 16 53.08 -57.98 9.50
CA ARG A 16 54.18 -58.11 8.53
C ARG A 16 54.18 -59.42 7.74
N SER A 17 53.10 -60.21 7.83
CA SER A 17 52.93 -61.47 7.11
C SER A 17 51.45 -61.84 6.99
N ALA A 18 50.65 -61.05 6.28
CA ALA A 18 49.41 -61.58 5.72
C ALA A 18 49.80 -62.59 4.62
N SER A 19 49.77 -63.87 4.95
CA SER A 19 50.08 -64.94 4.01
C SER A 19 48.97 -65.03 2.94
N ALA A 20 49.30 -65.54 1.76
CA ALA A 20 48.30 -65.73 0.69
C ALA A 20 47.11 -66.60 1.13
N GLU A 21 47.30 -67.44 2.16
CA GLU A 21 46.27 -68.28 2.77
C GLU A 21 45.21 -67.47 3.53
N ASP A 22 45.58 -66.38 4.20
CA ASP A 22 44.63 -65.50 4.92
C ASP A 22 43.73 -64.71 3.95
N LEU A 23 44.25 -64.39 2.77
CA LEU A 23 43.49 -63.71 1.71
C LEU A 23 42.56 -64.67 0.98
N GLU A 24 42.94 -65.93 0.79
CA GLU A 24 42.10 -66.99 0.22
C GLU A 24 40.89 -67.32 1.12
N GLN A 25 41.06 -67.32 2.44
CA GLN A 25 39.95 -67.53 3.38
C GLN A 25 38.90 -66.41 3.34
N ARG A 26 39.32 -65.16 3.06
CA ARG A 26 38.42 -64.01 3.02
C ARG A 26 37.82 -63.76 1.64
N ILE A 27 38.51 -64.17 0.57
CA ILE A 27 38.07 -64.05 -0.81
C ILE A 27 38.35 -65.40 -1.50
N PRO A 28 37.40 -66.36 -1.49
CA PRO A 28 37.62 -67.66 -2.11
C PRO A 28 37.86 -67.51 -3.62
N GLY A 29 38.97 -68.07 -4.13
CA GLY A 29 39.43 -67.94 -5.51
C GLY A 29 40.51 -66.86 -5.75
N PHE A 30 41.06 -66.25 -4.68
CA PHE A 30 42.06 -65.19 -4.78
C PHE A 30 43.39 -65.67 -5.38
N SER A 31 43.80 -66.89 -5.09
CA SER A 31 45.00 -67.57 -5.60
C SER A 31 44.96 -67.78 -7.11
N VAL A 32 43.80 -68.18 -7.65
CA VAL A 32 43.57 -68.32 -9.10
C VAL A 32 43.65 -66.96 -9.80
N LEU A 33 43.08 -65.92 -9.19
CA LEU A 33 43.19 -64.54 -9.65
C LEU A 33 44.63 -64.02 -9.57
N GLN A 34 45.34 -64.29 -8.48
CA GLN A 34 46.73 -63.91 -8.30
C GLN A 34 47.63 -64.56 -9.36
N ASP A 35 47.45 -65.85 -9.64
CA ASP A 35 48.18 -66.57 -10.67
C ASP A 35 47.85 -66.06 -12.09
N PHE A 36 46.58 -65.75 -12.36
CA PHE A 36 46.16 -65.16 -13.63
C PHE A 36 46.83 -63.78 -13.87
N PHE A 37 46.76 -62.88 -12.89
CA PHE A 37 47.35 -61.54 -12.99
C PHE A 37 48.89 -61.58 -13.02
N LYS A 38 49.52 -62.49 -12.28
CA LYS A 38 50.98 -62.67 -12.26
C LYS A 38 51.50 -63.28 -13.56
N LYS A 39 50.80 -64.25 -14.14
CA LYS A 39 51.23 -64.97 -15.35
C LYS A 39 50.92 -64.22 -16.64
N TRP A 40 49.78 -63.51 -16.72
CA TRP A 40 49.33 -62.86 -17.94
C TRP A 40 49.61 -61.35 -17.98
N LEU A 41 49.52 -60.66 -16.84
CA LEU A 41 49.72 -59.21 -16.72
C LEU A 41 51.04 -58.82 -16.05
N LYS A 42 51.83 -59.78 -15.54
CA LYS A 42 53.08 -59.57 -14.77
C LYS A 42 52.92 -58.60 -13.59
N LEU A 43 51.72 -58.48 -13.04
CA LEU A 43 51.42 -57.59 -11.90
C LEU A 43 51.24 -58.42 -10.63
N ASP A 44 51.88 -58.00 -9.54
CA ASP A 44 51.72 -58.63 -8.23
C ASP A 44 50.50 -58.04 -7.52
N LEU A 45 49.40 -58.79 -7.55
CA LEU A 45 48.08 -58.39 -7.02
C LEU A 45 48.15 -57.98 -5.54
N THR A 46 49.06 -58.60 -4.77
CA THR A 46 49.33 -58.27 -3.36
C THR A 46 49.87 -56.85 -3.20
N THR A 47 50.81 -56.43 -4.05
CA THR A 47 51.36 -55.06 -4.02
C THR A 47 50.29 -54.03 -4.40
N LEU A 48 49.42 -54.35 -5.36
CA LEU A 48 48.33 -53.49 -5.79
C LEU A 48 47.25 -53.33 -4.69
N LEU A 49 46.92 -54.42 -3.98
CA LEU A 49 46.04 -54.37 -2.82
C LEU A 49 46.63 -53.57 -1.66
N THR A 50 47.92 -53.72 -1.36
CA THR A 50 48.58 -52.90 -0.33
C THR A 50 48.63 -51.41 -0.71
N ALA A 51 48.87 -51.08 -1.98
CA ALA A 51 48.81 -49.71 -2.48
C ALA A 51 47.39 -49.14 -2.41
N ALA A 52 46.37 -49.92 -2.76
CA ALA A 52 44.96 -49.52 -2.63
C ALA A 52 44.54 -49.33 -1.17
N ALA A 53 45.00 -50.19 -0.26
CA ALA A 53 44.81 -50.06 1.18
C ALA A 53 45.46 -48.78 1.75
N LEU A 54 46.69 -48.48 1.34
CA LEU A 54 47.40 -47.25 1.72
C LEU A 54 46.69 -46.00 1.20
N MET A 55 46.21 -46.00 -0.05
CA MET A 55 45.42 -44.90 -0.61
C MET A 55 44.07 -44.73 0.12
N GLY A 56 43.41 -45.83 0.47
CA GLY A 56 42.18 -45.82 1.26
C GLY A 56 42.40 -45.25 2.67
N ALA A 57 43.47 -45.68 3.35
CA ALA A 57 43.86 -45.18 4.67
C ALA A 57 44.25 -43.69 4.63
N ALA A 58 44.98 -43.26 3.60
CA ALA A 58 45.34 -41.86 3.40
C ALA A 58 44.10 -40.97 3.13
N SER A 59 43.17 -41.45 2.30
CA SER A 59 41.90 -40.74 2.02
C SER A 59 41.01 -40.64 3.26
N SER A 60 40.86 -41.74 4.01
CA SER A 60 40.11 -41.74 5.27
C SER A 60 40.77 -40.87 6.34
N GLY A 61 42.11 -40.91 6.44
CA GLY A 61 42.88 -40.03 7.32
C GLY A 61 42.71 -38.55 6.97
N ALA A 62 42.72 -38.21 5.68
CA ALA A 62 42.48 -36.84 5.21
C ALA A 62 41.05 -36.35 5.54
N GLN A 63 40.04 -37.22 5.35
CA GLN A 63 38.66 -36.91 5.73
C GLN A 63 38.51 -36.72 7.24
N SER A 64 39.08 -37.61 8.05
CA SER A 64 39.04 -37.50 9.51
C SER A 64 39.76 -36.25 10.02
N LEU A 65 40.90 -35.89 9.40
CA LEU A 65 41.62 -34.66 9.70
C LEU A 65 40.81 -33.42 9.33
N GLN A 66 40.13 -33.43 8.18
CA GLN A 66 39.24 -32.36 7.76
C GLN A 66 38.06 -32.20 8.74
N GLU A 67 37.42 -33.29 9.14
CA GLU A 67 36.33 -33.26 10.13
C GLU A 67 36.80 -32.75 11.48
N THR A 68 37.93 -33.26 11.98
CA THR A 68 38.50 -32.84 13.27
C THR A 68 38.95 -31.39 13.23
N GLY A 69 39.59 -30.96 12.13
CA GLY A 69 39.95 -29.57 11.88
C GLY A 69 38.73 -28.65 11.86
N SER A 70 37.63 -29.08 11.24
CA SER A 70 36.38 -28.30 11.23
C SER A 70 35.78 -28.16 12.63
N LYS A 71 35.75 -29.24 13.42
CA LYS A 71 35.27 -29.22 14.82
C LYS A 71 36.13 -28.30 15.69
N LEU A 72 37.45 -28.38 15.53
CA LEU A 72 38.40 -27.53 16.23
C LEU A 72 38.24 -26.06 15.83
N TYR A 73 38.08 -25.77 14.53
CA TYR A 73 37.81 -24.42 14.04
C TYR A 73 36.54 -23.85 14.66
N TRP A 74 35.42 -24.57 14.63
CA TRP A 74 34.16 -24.11 15.22
C TRP A 74 34.26 -23.96 16.74
N TRP A 75 35.02 -24.81 17.42
CA TRP A 75 35.33 -24.65 18.83
C TRP A 75 36.09 -23.33 19.08
N ILE A 76 37.19 -23.08 18.36
CA ILE A 76 37.97 -21.85 18.48
C ILE A 76 37.11 -20.61 18.22
N VAL A 77 36.35 -20.61 17.13
CA VAL A 77 35.45 -19.51 16.77
C VAL A 77 34.42 -19.28 17.88
N ARG A 78 33.80 -20.34 18.40
CA ARG A 78 32.82 -20.24 19.50
C ARG A 78 33.42 -19.67 20.79
N PHE A 79 34.68 -19.97 21.10
CA PHE A 79 35.33 -19.52 22.34
C PHE A 79 36.00 -18.15 22.24
N LEU A 80 36.41 -17.73 21.04
CA LEU A 80 37.16 -16.50 20.82
C LEU A 80 36.35 -15.40 20.12
N THR A 81 35.12 -15.66 19.71
CA THR A 81 34.27 -14.66 19.04
C THR A 81 32.90 -14.56 19.70
N ALA A 82 32.35 -13.36 19.67
CA ALA A 82 30.96 -13.09 19.95
C ALA A 82 30.24 -12.84 18.61
N SER A 83 28.96 -13.20 18.51
CA SER A 83 28.17 -12.99 17.30
C SER A 83 26.73 -12.57 17.58
N ILE A 84 26.16 -11.80 16.65
CA ILE A 84 24.75 -11.40 16.61
C ILE A 84 24.22 -11.65 15.20
N SER A 85 23.10 -12.36 15.09
CA SER A 85 22.39 -12.56 13.82
C SER A 85 21.29 -11.51 13.67
N ILE A 86 21.17 -10.95 12.48
CA ILE A 86 20.18 -9.95 12.08
C ILE A 86 19.33 -10.56 10.97
N ALA A 87 18.02 -10.60 11.16
CA ALA A 87 17.09 -11.15 10.18
C ALA A 87 17.13 -10.33 8.88
N GLY A 88 16.90 -11.00 7.74
CA GLY A 88 16.92 -10.35 6.42
C GLY A 88 15.84 -9.28 6.24
N ASN A 89 14.66 -9.52 6.80
CA ASN A 89 13.51 -8.62 6.77
C ASN A 89 13.56 -7.48 7.80
N ASP A 90 14.57 -7.46 8.70
CA ASP A 90 14.70 -6.42 9.72
C ASP A 90 15.26 -5.13 9.09
N ARG A 91 14.73 -3.98 9.50
CA ARG A 91 15.26 -2.66 9.15
C ARG A 91 16.74 -2.52 9.50
N LEU A 92 17.16 -3.07 10.64
CA LEU A 92 18.55 -3.02 11.10
C LEU A 92 19.52 -3.65 10.10
N ASN A 93 19.07 -4.67 9.34
CA ASN A 93 19.86 -5.30 8.30
C ASN A 93 20.33 -4.28 7.26
N ARG A 94 19.38 -3.51 6.73
CA ARG A 94 19.63 -2.46 5.72
C ARG A 94 20.50 -1.34 6.27
N GLU A 95 20.32 -0.96 7.54
CA GLU A 95 21.17 0.06 8.20
C GLU A 95 22.64 -0.39 8.28
N VAL A 96 22.88 -1.66 8.63
CA VAL A 96 24.22 -2.23 8.68
C VAL A 96 24.83 -2.31 7.27
N LEU A 97 24.07 -2.76 6.27
CA LEU A 97 24.52 -2.77 4.87
C LEU A 97 24.91 -1.39 4.36
N ASN A 98 24.09 -0.36 4.64
CA ASN A 98 24.38 1.01 4.23
C ASN A 98 25.67 1.54 4.87
N TRP A 99 25.86 1.28 6.17
CA TRP A 99 27.09 1.67 6.86
C TRP A 99 28.32 0.95 6.29
N LEU A 100 28.22 -0.37 6.08
CA LEU A 100 29.29 -1.18 5.50
C LEU A 100 29.62 -0.73 4.07
N GLY A 101 28.62 -0.46 3.25
CA GLY A 101 28.76 0.10 1.90
C GLY A 101 29.61 1.37 1.93
N ALA A 102 29.19 2.35 2.73
CA ALA A 102 29.84 3.66 2.82
C ALA A 102 31.25 3.61 3.44
N HIS A 103 31.48 2.81 4.48
CA HIS A 103 32.70 2.88 5.29
C HIS A 103 33.70 1.76 5.03
N VAL A 104 33.26 0.61 4.54
CA VAL A 104 34.09 -0.60 4.42
C VAL A 104 34.23 -1.02 2.97
N LEU A 105 33.11 -1.30 2.29
CA LEU A 105 33.12 -1.92 0.97
C LEU A 105 33.68 -0.99 -0.11
N LEU A 106 33.20 0.27 -0.16
CA LEU A 106 33.71 1.26 -1.11
C LEU A 106 35.18 1.61 -0.87
N LYS A 107 35.61 1.74 0.40
CA LYS A 107 36.99 2.10 0.75
C LYS A 107 38.00 0.99 0.46
N LYS A 108 37.57 -0.28 0.54
CA LYS A 108 38.45 -1.44 0.30
C LYS A 108 38.70 -1.73 -1.19
N GLY A 109 37.88 -1.20 -2.09
CA GLY A 109 38.00 -1.47 -3.52
C GLY A 109 37.82 -2.96 -3.85
N THR A 110 36.64 -3.52 -3.57
CA THR A 110 36.37 -4.94 -3.86
C THR A 110 36.43 -5.20 -5.37
N ARG A 111 37.05 -6.32 -5.76
CA ARG A 111 37.11 -6.78 -7.17
C ARG A 111 35.83 -7.47 -7.64
N ILE A 112 34.95 -7.79 -6.71
CA ILE A 112 33.68 -8.45 -6.95
C ILE A 112 32.60 -7.37 -6.83
N LEU A 113 31.88 -7.16 -7.92
CA LEU A 113 30.88 -6.12 -8.08
C LEU A 113 29.60 -6.73 -8.63
N THR A 114 28.46 -6.24 -8.17
CA THR A 114 27.15 -6.48 -8.74
C THR A 114 26.82 -5.32 -9.68
N ALA A 115 26.41 -5.65 -10.90
CA ALA A 115 26.03 -4.67 -11.91
C ALA A 115 24.51 -4.51 -11.95
N ASN A 116 24.03 -3.27 -11.79
CA ASN A 116 22.62 -2.90 -11.88
C ASN A 116 22.47 -1.82 -12.96
N SER A 117 21.80 -2.11 -14.07
CA SER A 117 21.47 -1.11 -15.09
C SER A 117 20.18 -0.36 -14.76
N GLU A 118 19.17 -1.09 -14.29
CA GLU A 118 17.85 -0.58 -13.90
C GLU A 118 17.27 -1.54 -12.86
N SER A 119 17.03 -1.10 -11.62
CA SER A 119 16.26 -1.91 -10.67
C SER A 119 14.78 -1.82 -11.04
N ILE A 120 14.39 -2.45 -12.13
CA ILE A 120 12.98 -2.74 -12.32
C ILE A 120 12.68 -3.84 -11.31
N ARG A 121 12.23 -3.49 -10.09
CA ARG A 121 11.44 -4.42 -9.27
C ARG A 121 10.07 -4.58 -9.94
N ASN A 122 10.10 -5.14 -11.15
CA ASN A 122 9.01 -5.85 -11.82
C ASN A 122 9.29 -7.31 -11.51
N ASP A 123 8.96 -7.76 -10.31
CA ASP A 123 8.91 -9.20 -10.10
C ASP A 123 7.59 -9.70 -10.63
N ALA A 124 7.68 -10.12 -11.88
CA ALA A 124 6.76 -11.08 -12.43
C ALA A 124 7.41 -12.45 -12.36
N TRP A 125 6.71 -13.32 -11.67
CA TRP A 125 6.79 -14.76 -11.83
C TRP A 125 5.39 -15.36 -11.88
N SER A 126 4.48 -14.71 -12.62
CA SER A 126 3.27 -15.36 -13.14
C SER A 126 3.30 -15.25 -14.66
N TYR A 127 3.25 -16.40 -15.33
CA TYR A 127 3.26 -16.78 -16.76
C TYR A 127 2.47 -15.94 -17.79
N ARG A 128 2.10 -14.69 -17.50
CA ARG A 128 1.30 -13.80 -18.35
C ARG A 128 1.77 -12.35 -18.20
N ARG A 129 2.88 -11.96 -18.83
CA ARG A 129 3.20 -10.54 -19.09
C ARG A 129 2.87 -10.18 -20.53
N VAL A 130 2.22 -9.04 -20.73
CA VAL A 130 2.35 -8.22 -21.94
C VAL A 130 2.73 -6.80 -21.54
N SER A 131 3.71 -6.30 -22.30
CA SER A 131 4.35 -4.98 -22.45
C SER A 131 4.57 -4.07 -21.22
N GLN A 132 5.87 -3.82 -21.00
CA GLN A 132 6.34 -2.49 -20.65
C GLN A 132 6.21 -1.64 -21.93
N GLU A 133 5.28 -0.70 -21.99
CA GLU A 133 5.36 0.39 -22.96
C GLU A 133 6.05 1.57 -22.30
N ARG A 134 7.23 1.88 -22.85
CA ARG A 134 8.01 3.05 -22.51
C ARG A 134 7.39 4.26 -23.19
N ASN A 135 7.19 5.36 -22.45
CA ASN A 135 6.71 6.60 -23.03
C ASN A 135 7.91 7.46 -23.45
N ASP A 136 8.28 7.32 -24.72
CA ASP A 136 9.54 7.77 -25.35
C ASP A 136 9.57 9.24 -25.76
N PHE A 137 8.93 10.13 -25.01
CA PHE A 137 8.87 11.53 -25.44
C PHE A 137 10.21 12.29 -25.36
N HIS A 138 11.24 11.73 -24.69
CA HIS A 138 12.61 12.19 -24.82
C HIS A 138 13.60 11.02 -24.82
N HIS A 139 14.57 11.08 -25.73
CA HIS A 139 15.52 10.02 -26.04
C HIS A 139 16.11 9.31 -24.82
N GLU A 140 16.15 7.97 -24.91
CA GLU A 140 16.89 7.07 -24.05
C GLU A 140 18.35 7.50 -23.87
N LYS A 141 18.67 8.18 -22.77
CA LYS A 141 19.97 7.93 -22.18
C LYS A 141 19.84 6.60 -21.44
N ARG A 142 20.37 5.53 -22.04
CA ARG A 142 20.66 4.29 -21.29
C ARG A 142 21.28 4.71 -19.97
N MET A 143 20.63 4.37 -18.85
CA MET A 143 21.22 4.68 -17.56
C MET A 143 22.56 3.94 -17.46
N PRO A 144 23.62 4.62 -17.02
CA PRO A 144 24.91 3.96 -16.86
C PRO A 144 24.76 2.81 -15.86
N VAL A 145 25.32 1.65 -16.20
CA VAL A 145 25.35 0.49 -15.31
C VAL A 145 26.02 0.89 -14.01
N GLN A 146 25.30 0.80 -12.91
CA GLN A 146 25.82 1.03 -11.57
C GLN A 146 26.48 -0.25 -11.07
N TYR A 147 27.75 -0.15 -10.69
CA TYR A 147 28.48 -1.26 -10.08
C TYR A 147 28.53 -1.05 -8.58
N LEU A 148 27.93 -1.98 -7.82
CA LEU A 148 27.91 -1.97 -6.36
C LEU A 148 28.82 -3.08 -5.83
N PRO A 149 29.60 -2.87 -4.76
CA PRO A 149 30.40 -3.91 -4.17
C PRO A 149 29.52 -5.03 -3.60
N THR A 150 29.81 -6.28 -3.95
CA THR A 150 29.21 -7.46 -3.30
C THR A 150 30.19 -8.06 -2.29
N PHE A 151 29.66 -8.72 -1.28
CA PHE A 151 30.45 -9.44 -0.29
C PHE A 151 29.69 -10.67 0.20
N GLY A 152 30.41 -11.73 0.54
CA GLY A 152 29.90 -12.83 1.34
C GLY A 152 30.38 -12.69 2.77
N THR A 153 31.69 -12.52 2.98
CA THR A 153 32.28 -12.28 4.31
C THR A 153 33.26 -11.12 4.26
N THR A 154 33.05 -10.09 5.08
CA THR A 154 33.96 -8.94 5.14
C THR A 154 34.44 -8.65 6.56
N TRP A 155 35.74 -8.38 6.69
CA TRP A 155 36.39 -8.04 7.96
C TRP A 155 36.65 -6.54 8.07
N PHE A 156 36.41 -5.90 9.21
CA PHE A 156 36.73 -4.48 9.37
C PHE A 156 37.07 -4.15 10.81
N ILE A 157 37.72 -3.00 11.00
CA ILE A 157 38.08 -2.50 12.32
C ILE A 157 37.13 -1.35 12.65
N HIS A 158 36.48 -1.42 13.82
CA HIS A 158 35.63 -0.34 14.33
C HIS A 158 35.93 -0.11 15.82
N LYS A 159 36.24 1.14 16.19
CA LYS A 159 36.57 1.55 17.57
C LYS A 159 37.52 0.56 18.28
N ARG A 160 38.61 0.16 17.59
CA ARG A 160 39.68 -0.75 18.05
C ARG A 160 39.30 -2.24 18.16
N ASN A 161 38.10 -2.64 17.76
CA ASN A 161 37.69 -4.04 17.71
C ASN A 161 37.66 -4.54 16.27
N ILE A 162 38.00 -5.81 16.08
CA ILE A 162 37.97 -6.49 14.77
C ILE A 162 36.62 -7.17 14.62
N PHE A 163 35.89 -6.79 13.58
CA PHE A 163 34.59 -7.34 13.23
C PHE A 163 34.68 -8.15 11.94
N MET A 164 33.78 -9.11 11.82
CA MET A 164 33.49 -9.85 10.60
C MET A 164 31.99 -9.82 10.39
N VAL A 165 31.53 -9.40 9.21
CA VAL A 165 30.12 -9.53 8.82
C VAL A 165 30.02 -10.56 7.72
N ARG A 166 29.18 -11.55 7.94
CA ARG A 166 28.86 -12.59 6.97
C ARG A 166 27.41 -12.43 6.53
N ARG A 167 27.20 -12.39 5.21
CA ARG A 167 25.89 -12.46 4.56
C ARG A 167 25.55 -13.93 4.34
N ILE A 168 24.35 -14.34 4.72
CA ILE A 168 23.83 -15.69 4.51
C ILE A 168 22.78 -15.63 3.41
N LEU A 169 22.98 -16.31 2.29
CA LEU A 169 21.99 -16.36 1.22
C LEU A 169 20.81 -17.26 1.63
N THR A 170 19.58 -16.76 1.47
CA THR A 170 18.34 -17.46 1.87
C THR A 170 17.75 -18.32 0.74
N SER A 171 18.37 -18.39 -0.44
CA SER A 171 17.72 -19.02 -1.60
C SER A 171 17.45 -20.52 -1.39
N SER A 172 16.16 -20.88 -1.39
CA SER A 172 15.63 -22.25 -1.30
C SER A 172 16.02 -23.14 -2.50
N SER A 173 16.59 -22.56 -3.55
CA SER A 173 17.03 -23.21 -4.78
C SER A 173 18.45 -23.81 -4.71
N HIS A 174 19.25 -23.47 -3.69
CA HIS A 174 20.67 -23.85 -3.64
C HIS A 174 21.00 -25.13 -2.86
N TYR A 175 20.03 -25.74 -2.19
CA TYR A 175 20.28 -26.98 -1.45
C TYR A 175 20.53 -28.20 -2.35
N ASN A 176 20.19 -28.15 -3.65
CA ASN A 176 20.27 -29.31 -4.55
C ASN A 176 21.06 -29.10 -5.85
N SER A 177 21.86 -28.04 -5.99
CA SER A 177 22.66 -27.81 -7.21
C SER A 177 24.16 -27.78 -6.94
N ALA A 178 24.96 -28.05 -7.99
CA ALA A 178 26.42 -28.06 -7.99
C ALA A 178 27.09 -26.77 -7.45
N TRP A 179 26.30 -25.73 -7.18
CA TRP A 179 26.68 -24.43 -6.63
C TRP A 179 26.75 -24.40 -5.09
N ALA A 180 26.39 -25.47 -4.37
CA ALA A 180 26.49 -25.52 -2.91
C ALA A 180 27.93 -25.37 -2.35
N ARG A 181 28.96 -25.47 -3.20
CA ARG A 181 30.37 -25.25 -2.87
C ARG A 181 30.90 -23.88 -3.29
N THR A 182 30.08 -23.08 -3.96
CA THR A 182 30.47 -21.75 -4.44
C THR A 182 30.46 -20.77 -3.26
N PRO A 183 31.52 -19.97 -3.06
CA PRO A 183 31.53 -19.00 -1.97
C PRO A 183 30.36 -18.01 -2.11
N ASP A 184 29.79 -17.60 -0.98
CA ASP A 184 28.61 -16.73 -0.88
C ASP A 184 28.71 -15.47 -1.77
N GLU A 185 29.92 -14.93 -1.98
CA GLU A 185 30.18 -13.71 -2.76
C GLU A 185 29.94 -13.89 -4.28
N TYR A 186 29.98 -15.13 -4.76
CA TYR A 186 29.77 -15.50 -6.18
C TYR A 186 28.45 -16.24 -6.41
N ALA A 187 27.75 -16.61 -5.33
CA ALA A 187 26.52 -17.40 -5.40
C ALA A 187 25.31 -16.59 -5.89
N GLY A 188 25.25 -15.29 -5.56
CA GLY A 188 24.16 -14.42 -5.99
C GLY A 188 24.35 -12.95 -5.65
N ALA A 189 23.73 -12.07 -6.46
CA ALA A 189 23.69 -10.64 -6.21
C ALA A 189 22.99 -10.33 -4.86
N PRO A 190 23.42 -9.33 -4.08
CA PRO A 190 22.73 -8.89 -2.87
C PRO A 190 21.31 -8.40 -3.18
N GLU A 191 20.31 -9.13 -2.69
CA GLU A 191 18.89 -8.75 -2.85
C GLU A 191 18.44 -7.78 -1.73
N GLY A 192 19.20 -7.74 -0.64
CA GLY A 192 18.98 -6.82 0.49
C GLY A 192 18.05 -7.33 1.57
N ASP A 193 17.49 -8.53 1.41
CA ASP A 193 16.61 -9.20 2.38
C ASP A 193 17.26 -10.49 2.94
N GLU A 194 18.59 -10.54 2.93
CA GLU A 194 19.37 -11.70 3.37
C GLU A 194 19.88 -11.51 4.79
N PRO A 195 19.79 -12.54 5.66
CA PRO A 195 20.25 -12.43 7.03
C PRO A 195 21.75 -12.17 7.11
N LEU A 196 22.12 -11.34 8.07
CA LEU A 196 23.52 -10.98 8.35
C LEU A 196 23.93 -11.53 9.71
N VAL A 197 25.15 -12.06 9.78
CA VAL A 197 25.79 -12.43 11.04
C VAL A 197 26.97 -11.49 11.27
N VAL A 198 26.86 -10.65 12.29
CA VAL A 198 27.93 -9.77 12.75
C VAL A 198 28.70 -10.47 13.85
N MET A 199 30.00 -10.66 13.66
CA MET A 199 30.91 -11.29 14.60
C MET A 199 31.98 -10.29 15.03
N CYS A 200 32.42 -10.38 16.28
CA CYS A 200 33.52 -9.59 16.83
C CYS A 200 34.53 -10.54 17.46
N LEU A 201 35.81 -10.28 17.24
CA LEU A 201 36.87 -10.96 17.97
C LEU A 201 36.82 -10.53 19.45
N GLY A 202 36.81 -11.51 20.36
CA GLY A 202 36.64 -11.31 21.79
C GLY A 202 35.41 -12.02 22.35
N ARG A 203 35.32 -12.09 23.68
CA ARG A 203 34.25 -12.82 24.40
C ARG A 203 33.01 -11.98 24.69
N SER A 204 33.06 -10.67 24.43
CA SER A 204 31.97 -9.74 24.74
C SER A 204 31.17 -9.39 23.49
N VAL A 205 29.84 -9.43 23.61
CA VAL A 205 28.89 -8.92 22.60
C VAL A 205 28.74 -7.40 22.63
N GLU A 206 29.25 -6.74 23.67
CA GLU A 206 29.11 -5.30 23.89
C GLU A 206 29.68 -4.43 22.74
N PRO A 207 30.86 -4.74 22.15
CA PRO A 207 31.33 -4.04 20.96
C PRO A 207 30.38 -4.14 19.77
N ILE A 208 29.71 -5.28 19.59
CA ILE A 208 28.75 -5.49 18.50
C ILE A 208 27.53 -4.61 18.72
N LYS A 209 26.98 -4.55 19.94
CA LYS A 209 25.84 -3.67 20.26
C LYS A 209 26.16 -2.20 19.96
N ARG A 210 27.32 -1.71 20.41
CA ARG A 210 27.77 -0.33 20.13
C ARG A 210 28.00 -0.06 18.65
N PHE A 211 28.43 -1.07 17.90
CA PHE A 211 28.56 -0.99 16.45
C PHE A 211 27.18 -0.86 15.80
N LEU A 212 26.21 -1.69 16.18
CA LEU A 212 24.83 -1.62 15.68
C LEU A 212 24.18 -0.26 16.01
N ASP A 213 24.42 0.29 17.20
CA ASP A 213 23.98 1.65 17.56
C ASP A 213 24.64 2.71 16.66
N THR A 214 25.91 2.52 16.28
CA THR A 214 26.59 3.42 15.34
C THR A 214 25.97 3.35 13.93
N CYS A 215 25.58 2.16 13.47
CA CYS A 215 24.85 1.99 12.21
C CYS A 215 23.49 2.68 12.24
N ARG A 216 22.76 2.58 13.36
CA ARG A 216 21.49 3.30 13.60
C ARG A 216 21.67 4.81 13.51
N ILE A 217 22.62 5.37 14.26
CA ILE A 217 22.92 6.80 14.25
C ILE A 217 23.30 7.28 12.84
N PHE A 218 24.08 6.48 12.10
CA PHE A 218 24.43 6.81 10.71
C PHE A 218 23.20 6.83 9.79
N ALA A 219 22.33 5.83 9.92
CA ALA A 219 21.09 5.77 9.15
C ALA A 219 20.13 6.91 9.52
N ASP A 220 20.06 7.30 10.79
CA ASP A 220 19.24 8.43 11.25
C ASP A 220 19.72 9.75 10.66
N LYS A 221 21.04 9.98 10.62
CA LYS A 221 21.61 11.15 9.92
C LYS A 221 21.28 11.17 8.42
N GLN A 222 21.27 10.01 7.76
CA GLN A 222 20.84 9.95 6.36
C GLN A 222 19.33 10.19 6.21
N ARG A 223 18.52 9.84 7.21
CA ARG A 223 17.07 10.10 7.21
C ARG A 223 16.70 11.54 7.54
N GLU A 224 17.56 12.31 8.19
CA GLU A 224 17.31 13.74 8.40
C GLU A 224 16.98 14.45 7.07
N ALA A 225 17.56 13.99 5.96
CA ALA A 225 17.30 14.51 4.62
C ALA A 225 16.12 13.85 3.87
N TYR A 226 15.61 12.69 4.31
CA TYR A 226 14.62 11.90 3.56
C TYR A 226 13.54 11.26 4.44
N ILE A 227 12.31 11.30 3.95
CA ILE A 227 11.18 10.55 4.51
C ILE A 227 10.99 9.21 3.80
N THR A 228 10.66 8.19 4.57
CA THR A 228 10.27 6.88 4.07
C THR A 228 8.78 6.90 3.74
N VAL A 229 8.45 6.74 2.45
CA VAL A 229 7.07 6.58 1.98
C VAL A 229 6.86 5.13 1.56
N ARG A 230 5.88 4.47 2.17
CA ARG A 230 5.46 3.11 1.82
C ARG A 230 4.15 3.16 1.05
N ILE A 231 4.11 2.46 -0.08
CA ILE A 231 2.94 2.39 -0.96
C ILE A 231 2.54 0.92 -1.10
N SER A 232 1.23 0.63 -1.07
CA SER A 232 0.72 -0.69 -1.39
C SER A 232 0.84 -0.97 -2.89
N LYS A 233 1.42 -2.12 -3.26
CA LYS A 233 1.45 -2.59 -4.65
C LYS A 233 0.29 -3.53 -4.91
N ARG A 234 -0.23 -3.52 -6.15
CA ARG A 234 -1.18 -4.51 -6.67
C ARG A 234 -0.46 -5.83 -7.03
N THR A 235 0.19 -6.44 -6.06
CA THR A 235 0.76 -7.79 -6.21
C THR A 235 -0.25 -8.82 -5.68
N TYR A 236 -0.07 -10.12 -5.97
CA TYR A 236 -0.92 -11.20 -5.46
C TYR A 236 -1.08 -11.20 -3.92
N ASP A 237 -0.10 -10.65 -3.21
CA ASP A 237 -0.18 -10.33 -1.79
C ASP A 237 0.02 -8.82 -1.60
N GLU A 238 -1.07 -8.08 -1.37
CA GLU A 238 -1.05 -6.62 -1.18
C GLU A 238 -0.39 -6.31 0.18
N THR A 239 0.94 -6.12 0.16
CA THR A 239 1.77 -5.80 1.32
C THR A 239 2.45 -4.43 1.18
N TRP A 240 2.98 -3.90 2.28
CA TRP A 240 3.75 -2.65 2.34
C TRP A 240 5.18 -2.81 1.82
N ASP A 241 5.34 -3.30 0.59
CA ASP A 241 6.64 -3.70 0.05
C ASP A 241 7.40 -2.54 -0.64
N THR A 242 6.69 -1.56 -1.22
CA THR A 242 7.36 -0.49 -1.95
C THR A 242 7.76 0.65 -1.04
N THR A 243 9.06 0.69 -0.74
CA THR A 243 9.67 1.79 0.01
C THR A 243 10.27 2.81 -0.98
N ILE A 244 9.75 4.03 -0.96
CA ILE A 244 10.27 5.17 -1.72
C ILE A 244 10.84 6.18 -0.72
N LEU A 245 12.10 6.55 -0.90
CA LEU A 245 12.68 7.68 -0.16
C LEU A 245 12.31 8.98 -0.89
N ARG A 246 11.66 9.90 -0.19
CA ARG A 246 11.39 11.26 -0.68
C ARG A 246 12.21 12.26 0.11
N PRO A 247 12.77 13.31 -0.50
CA PRO A 247 13.46 14.35 0.26
C PRO A 247 12.49 14.99 1.27
N LEU A 248 13.02 15.38 2.42
CA LEU A 248 12.27 16.08 3.46
C LEU A 248 11.66 17.35 2.84
N ARG A 249 10.36 17.53 3.02
CA ARG A 249 9.67 18.75 2.60
C ARG A 249 9.37 19.59 3.84
N PRO A 250 9.99 20.77 4.02
CA PRO A 250 9.69 21.64 5.16
C PRO A 250 8.21 22.04 5.15
N LEU A 251 7.58 22.05 6.32
CA LEU A 251 6.15 22.39 6.48
C LEU A 251 5.81 23.77 5.92
N GLU A 252 6.77 24.68 6.02
CA GLU A 252 6.62 26.04 5.55
C GLU A 252 6.37 26.13 4.03
N THR A 253 6.83 25.15 3.23
CA THR A 253 6.60 25.06 1.78
C THR A 253 5.13 24.80 1.39
N VAL A 254 4.28 24.55 2.38
CA VAL A 254 2.84 24.36 2.19
C VAL A 254 2.14 25.62 2.68
N HIS A 255 1.51 26.31 1.74
CA HIS A 255 0.95 27.64 1.93
C HIS A 255 -0.55 27.56 2.23
N PHE A 256 -0.92 27.87 3.47
CA PHE A 256 -2.29 28.04 3.97
C PHE A 256 -2.20 28.81 5.30
N ASP A 257 -3.36 29.09 5.92
CA ASP A 257 -3.44 29.87 7.17
C ASP A 257 -2.45 29.38 8.25
N GLU A 258 -1.59 30.30 8.72
CA GLU A 258 -0.51 30.01 9.65
C GLU A 258 -1.02 29.64 11.05
N LYS A 259 -2.17 30.18 11.46
CA LYS A 259 -2.81 29.83 12.73
C LYS A 259 -3.32 28.41 12.69
N ILE A 260 -4.02 28.04 11.62
CA ILE A 260 -4.52 26.66 11.41
C ILE A 260 -3.34 25.68 11.35
N LYS A 261 -2.25 26.07 10.68
CA LYS A 261 -1.01 25.28 10.60
C LYS A 261 -0.40 25.05 11.99
N ALA A 262 -0.29 26.09 12.81
CA ALA A 262 0.23 25.98 14.17
C ALA A 262 -0.65 25.11 15.06
N GLU A 263 -1.98 25.26 14.98
CA GLU A 263 -2.94 24.43 15.71
C GLU A 263 -2.84 22.95 15.32
N LEU A 264 -2.73 22.65 14.02
CA LEU A 264 -2.55 21.28 13.51
C LEU A 264 -1.28 20.63 14.06
N VAL A 265 -0.18 21.38 14.03
CA VAL A 265 1.12 20.91 14.52
C VAL A 265 1.04 20.63 16.01
N ALA A 266 0.49 21.56 16.80
CA ALA A 266 0.35 21.40 18.25
C ALA A 266 -0.55 20.21 18.60
N ASP A 267 -1.62 19.97 17.83
CA ASP A 267 -2.51 18.82 18.00
C ASP A 267 -1.76 17.49 17.77
N ILE A 268 -1.00 17.39 16.68
CA ILE A 268 -0.20 16.19 16.38
C ILE A 268 0.92 15.99 17.41
N GLU A 269 1.60 17.06 17.81
CA GLU A 269 2.66 17.01 18.84
C GLU A 269 2.10 16.52 20.18
N ASN A 270 0.98 17.09 20.62
CA ASN A 270 0.29 16.66 21.82
C ASN A 270 -0.17 15.21 21.73
N TYR A 271 -0.71 14.77 20.58
CA TYR A 271 -1.08 13.37 20.39
C TYR A 271 0.15 12.46 20.53
N LEU A 272 1.29 12.80 19.93
CA LEU A 272 2.51 12.00 19.97
C LEU A 272 3.21 11.97 21.34
N ASP A 273 2.84 12.84 22.29
CA ASP A 273 3.41 12.84 23.63
C ASP A 273 3.09 11.54 24.40
N VAL A 274 4.11 11.04 25.10
CA VAL A 274 4.03 9.82 25.91
C VAL A 274 3.00 9.98 27.03
N ASN A 275 2.85 11.18 27.59
CA ASN A 275 1.86 11.43 28.65
C ASN A 275 0.43 11.37 28.13
N THR A 276 0.19 11.89 26.92
CA THR A 276 -1.11 11.80 26.24
C THR A 276 -1.47 10.34 25.99
N ARG A 277 -0.56 9.53 25.48
CA ARG A 277 -0.80 8.08 25.33
C ARG A 277 -1.17 7.41 26.66
N LYS A 278 -0.45 7.73 27.75
CA LYS A 278 -0.78 7.23 29.10
C LYS A 278 -2.13 7.72 29.60
N PHE A 279 -2.56 8.92 29.23
CA PHE A 279 -3.87 9.46 29.58
C PHE A 279 -4.99 8.68 28.88
N TYR A 280 -4.88 8.47 27.56
CA TYR A 280 -5.84 7.68 26.77
C TYR A 280 -6.00 6.27 27.36
N ASN A 281 -4.89 5.56 27.58
CA ASN A 281 -4.89 4.22 28.16
C ASN A 281 -5.56 4.17 29.54
N ARG A 282 -5.23 5.12 30.44
CA ARG A 282 -5.80 5.16 31.80
C ARG A 282 -7.29 5.46 31.81
N ARG A 283 -7.81 6.10 30.78
CA ARG A 283 -9.23 6.45 30.64
C ARG A 283 -10.01 5.46 29.77
N GLY A 284 -9.35 4.42 29.24
CA GLY A 284 -9.98 3.45 28.33
C GLY A 284 -10.44 4.07 27.01
N ILE A 285 -9.85 5.20 26.60
CA ILE A 285 -10.17 5.87 25.34
C ILE A 285 -9.24 5.31 24.28
N PRO A 286 -9.76 4.80 23.14
CA PRO A 286 -8.93 4.29 22.06
C PRO A 286 -7.91 5.34 21.59
N TYR A 287 -6.63 4.99 21.55
CA TYR A 287 -5.57 5.92 21.19
C TYR A 287 -5.45 6.04 19.67
N ARG A 288 -6.36 6.87 19.10
CA ARG A 288 -6.49 7.14 17.67
C ARG A 288 -6.61 8.65 17.43
N ARG A 289 -6.11 9.11 16.28
CA ARG A 289 -6.30 10.49 15.81
C ARG A 289 -6.50 10.52 14.31
N GLY A 290 -7.62 11.11 13.87
CA GLY A 290 -8.00 11.22 12.47
C GLY A 290 -8.14 12.66 12.00
N PHE A 291 -7.59 12.98 10.82
CA PHE A 291 -7.69 14.28 10.18
C PHE A 291 -8.25 14.14 8.76
N LEU A 292 -9.15 15.04 8.38
CA LEU A 292 -9.66 15.16 7.01
C LEU A 292 -9.16 16.46 6.38
N LEU A 293 -8.29 16.33 5.39
CA LEU A 293 -7.80 17.42 4.55
C LEU A 293 -8.72 17.58 3.33
N TYR A 294 -9.43 18.70 3.22
CA TYR A 294 -10.39 18.89 2.13
C TYR A 294 -10.27 20.24 1.44
N GLY A 295 -10.65 20.29 0.17
CA GLY A 295 -10.62 21.50 -0.65
C GLY A 295 -10.32 21.21 -2.11
N PRO A 296 -10.25 22.24 -2.97
CA PRO A 296 -10.01 22.07 -4.41
C PRO A 296 -8.72 21.28 -4.73
N PRO A 297 -8.63 20.65 -5.91
CA PRO A 297 -7.37 20.06 -6.36
C PRO A 297 -6.27 21.15 -6.48
N GLY A 298 -5.02 20.81 -6.20
CA GLY A 298 -3.90 21.75 -6.30
C GLY A 298 -3.69 22.66 -5.08
N THR A 299 -4.37 22.42 -3.95
CA THR A 299 -4.19 23.19 -2.70
C THR A 299 -3.17 22.58 -1.73
N GLY A 300 -2.47 21.52 -2.12
CA GLY A 300 -1.36 20.96 -1.35
C GLY A 300 -1.74 19.91 -0.30
N LYS A 301 -2.92 19.30 -0.35
CA LYS A 301 -3.37 18.22 0.59
C LYS A 301 -2.35 17.08 0.77
N THR A 302 -1.93 16.46 -0.33
CA THR A 302 -0.90 15.40 -0.33
C THR A 302 0.47 15.94 0.08
N SER A 303 0.79 17.17 -0.33
CA SER A 303 2.04 17.84 0.02
C SER A 303 2.16 18.12 1.52
N LEU A 304 1.06 18.51 2.17
CA LEU A 304 0.97 18.70 3.61
C LEU A 304 1.25 17.40 4.36
N SER A 305 0.70 16.29 3.88
CA SER A 305 0.88 14.97 4.50
C SER A 305 2.36 14.55 4.51
N LEU A 306 3.08 14.77 3.39
CA LEU A 306 4.52 14.53 3.30
C LEU A 306 5.32 15.44 4.23
N ALA A 307 4.94 16.72 4.32
CA ALA A 307 5.63 17.68 5.16
C ALA A 307 5.43 17.42 6.66
N LEU A 308 4.23 16.97 7.07
CA LEU A 308 3.95 16.53 8.44
C LEU A 308 4.74 15.28 8.79
N ALA A 309 4.80 14.28 7.90
CA ALA A 309 5.62 13.09 8.10
C ALA A 309 7.09 13.47 8.35
N GLY A 310 7.61 14.41 7.55
CA GLY A 310 8.96 14.94 7.71
C GLY A 310 9.18 15.66 9.04
N ARG A 311 8.30 16.60 9.39
CA ARG A 311 8.42 17.39 10.63
C ARG A 311 8.45 16.52 11.89
N PHE A 312 7.67 15.44 11.91
CA PHE A 312 7.56 14.55 13.07
C PHE A 312 8.42 13.28 12.97
N GLY A 313 9.21 13.13 11.90
CA GLY A 313 10.07 11.95 11.68
C GLY A 313 9.28 10.64 11.58
N LEU A 314 8.05 10.68 11.05
CA LEU A 314 7.16 9.53 10.92
C LEU A 314 7.28 8.89 9.54
N GLU A 315 7.17 7.56 9.45
CA GLU A 315 7.00 6.89 8.17
C GLU A 315 5.59 7.15 7.62
N LEU A 316 5.50 7.49 6.33
CA LEU A 316 4.24 7.75 5.64
C LEU A 316 3.77 6.52 4.88
N TYR A 317 2.57 6.05 5.20
CA TYR A 317 1.90 4.93 4.56
C TYR A 317 0.81 5.46 3.64
N LEU A 318 1.09 5.51 2.33
CA LEU A 318 0.18 6.05 1.34
C LEU A 318 -0.68 4.93 0.75
N LEU A 319 -1.99 5.10 0.88
CA LEU A 319 -3.00 4.24 0.31
C LEU A 319 -3.93 5.06 -0.59
N HIS A 320 -3.87 4.78 -1.90
CA HIS A 320 -4.81 5.36 -2.84
C HIS A 320 -6.10 4.55 -2.82
N MET A 321 -7.17 5.10 -2.24
CA MET A 321 -8.41 4.35 -2.02
C MET A 321 -9.00 3.73 -3.29
N PRO A 322 -8.95 4.40 -4.46
CA PRO A 322 -9.43 3.79 -5.69
C PRO A 322 -8.70 2.51 -6.11
N SER A 323 -7.46 2.30 -5.64
CA SER A 323 -6.65 1.13 -5.98
C SER A 323 -6.87 -0.08 -5.08
N VAL A 324 -7.60 0.08 -3.98
CA VAL A 324 -7.89 -1.02 -3.05
C VAL A 324 -9.02 -1.87 -3.60
N ASN A 325 -8.74 -3.15 -3.82
CA ASN A 325 -9.69 -4.05 -4.45
C ASN A 325 -10.78 -4.49 -3.48
N ASN A 326 -10.42 -5.00 -2.30
CA ASN A 326 -11.37 -5.62 -1.34
C ASN A 326 -11.18 -5.10 0.10
N ASP A 327 -12.21 -5.27 0.94
CA ASP A 327 -12.19 -4.86 2.35
C ASP A 327 -11.22 -5.69 3.19
N SER A 328 -11.14 -7.01 2.95
CA SER A 328 -10.18 -7.89 3.62
C SER A 328 -8.74 -7.46 3.37
N THR A 329 -8.46 -6.90 2.19
CA THR A 329 -7.13 -6.40 1.89
C THR A 329 -6.82 -5.10 2.61
N LEU A 330 -7.80 -4.19 2.70
CA LEU A 330 -7.68 -2.99 3.51
C LEU A 330 -7.38 -3.34 4.98
N GLU A 331 -8.08 -4.33 5.53
CA GLU A 331 -7.86 -4.81 6.89
C GLU A 331 -6.47 -5.42 7.09
N LYS A 332 -5.99 -6.25 6.15
CA LYS A 332 -4.63 -6.80 6.16
C LYS A 332 -3.58 -5.69 6.15
N LEU A 333 -3.73 -4.71 5.25
CA LEU A 333 -2.81 -3.57 5.16
C LEU A 333 -2.77 -2.79 6.48
N PHE A 334 -3.93 -2.51 7.08
CA PHE A 334 -3.98 -1.80 8.35
C PHE A 334 -3.49 -2.62 9.55
N THR A 335 -3.59 -3.95 9.51
CA THR A 335 -3.05 -4.85 10.54
C THR A 335 -1.52 -4.95 10.45
N ALA A 336 -0.94 -4.77 9.26
CA ALA A 336 0.50 -4.79 9.04
C ALA A 336 1.19 -3.45 9.35
N LEU A 337 0.44 -2.41 9.74
CA LEU A 337 1.00 -1.09 10.07
C LEU A 337 1.75 -1.11 11.41
N PRO A 338 2.94 -0.50 11.51
CA PRO A 338 3.60 -0.35 12.79
C PRO A 338 2.89 0.69 13.66
N PRO A 339 3.04 0.62 14.99
CA PRO A 339 2.64 1.72 15.87
C PRO A 339 3.51 2.95 15.58
N ARG A 340 2.97 4.15 15.78
CA ARG A 340 3.62 5.44 15.55
C ARG A 340 3.99 5.67 14.07
N CYS A 341 2.99 5.60 13.21
CA CYS A 341 3.11 5.96 11.79
C CYS A 341 2.03 6.95 11.36
N LEU A 342 2.22 7.55 10.18
CA LEU A 342 1.23 8.40 9.52
C LEU A 342 0.64 7.65 8.34
N VAL A 343 -0.68 7.46 8.32
CA VAL A 343 -1.39 6.82 7.22
C VAL A 343 -2.08 7.90 6.39
N LEU A 344 -1.89 7.90 5.08
CA LEU A 344 -2.56 8.79 4.14
C LEU A 344 -3.51 7.99 3.27
N LEU A 345 -4.81 8.24 3.44
CA LEU A 345 -5.87 7.74 2.58
C LEU A 345 -6.20 8.80 1.53
N GLU A 346 -5.74 8.58 0.30
CA GLU A 346 -6.02 9.49 -0.80
C GLU A 346 -7.37 9.24 -1.47
N ASP A 347 -8.05 10.33 -1.81
CA ASP A 347 -9.28 10.37 -2.60
C ASP A 347 -10.41 9.50 -2.01
N ILE A 348 -10.68 9.69 -0.71
CA ILE A 348 -11.71 8.93 0.02
C ILE A 348 -13.13 9.16 -0.53
N ASP A 349 -13.38 10.24 -1.26
CA ASP A 349 -14.66 10.47 -1.94
C ASP A 349 -14.97 9.44 -3.03
N ALA A 350 -13.95 8.75 -3.57
CA ALA A 350 -14.20 7.65 -4.49
C ALA A 350 -14.91 6.45 -3.80
N VAL A 351 -14.74 6.31 -2.49
CA VAL A 351 -15.27 5.21 -1.66
C VAL A 351 -16.70 5.55 -1.24
N GLY A 352 -17.66 5.19 -2.09
CA GLY A 352 -19.10 5.30 -1.78
C GLY A 352 -19.94 5.98 -2.85
N ILE A 353 -19.36 6.88 -3.66
CA ILE A 353 -20.09 7.57 -4.74
C ILE A 353 -20.61 6.59 -5.80
N LYS A 354 -19.92 5.47 -6.03
CA LYS A 354 -20.31 4.48 -7.06
C LYS A 354 -21.45 3.54 -6.64
N ARG A 355 -21.83 3.46 -5.36
CA ARG A 355 -22.94 2.57 -4.92
C ARG A 355 -24.29 3.28 -4.79
N ARG A 356 -24.31 4.58 -4.43
CA ARG A 356 -25.56 5.36 -4.39
C ARG A 356 -26.20 5.58 -5.78
N VAL A 357 -25.42 5.51 -6.86
CA VAL A 357 -25.97 5.59 -8.24
C VAL A 357 -26.70 4.29 -8.64
N LYS A 358 -26.50 3.18 -7.92
CA LYS A 358 -27.24 1.93 -8.15
C LYS A 358 -28.46 1.74 -7.23
N ASN A 359 -28.50 2.43 -6.08
CA ASN A 359 -29.54 2.25 -5.04
C ASN A 359 -30.45 3.48 -4.84
N HIS A 360 -30.71 4.28 -5.89
CA HIS A 360 -31.67 5.38 -5.78
C HIS A 360 -32.77 5.36 -6.86
N ASP A 361 -33.12 4.15 -7.31
CA ASP A 361 -34.41 3.82 -7.92
C ASP A 361 -34.83 2.44 -7.36
N ASP A 362 -35.27 2.38 -6.10
CA ASP A 362 -36.37 1.54 -5.57
C ASP A 362 -36.33 1.58 -4.02
N HIS A 363 -37.49 1.92 -3.43
CA HIS A 363 -37.71 2.08 -1.99
C HIS A 363 -37.84 0.73 -1.25
N SER A 364 -37.29 0.68 -0.02
CA SER A 364 -37.73 -0.03 1.22
C SER A 364 -38.38 -1.42 1.09
N ASP A 365 -37.99 -2.49 1.79
CA ASP A 365 -37.26 -2.71 3.05
C ASP A 365 -36.65 -4.12 3.00
N SER A 366 -35.53 -4.36 3.70
CA SER A 366 -35.29 -5.68 4.30
C SER A 366 -34.25 -5.62 5.41
N ASP A 367 -34.69 -6.13 6.56
CA ASP A 367 -33.88 -6.67 7.64
C ASP A 367 -33.00 -7.85 7.21
N SER A 368 -31.94 -8.02 7.99
CA SER A 368 -31.26 -9.26 8.39
C SER A 368 -30.70 -10.20 7.32
N ASP A 369 -29.37 -10.20 7.33
CA ASP A 369 -28.50 -11.36 7.58
C ASP A 369 -28.22 -12.40 6.48
N ASP A 370 -26.91 -12.63 6.42
CA ASP A 370 -26.23 -13.91 6.32
C ASP A 370 -25.65 -14.37 4.97
N ASP A 371 -24.34 -14.10 4.91
CA ASP A 371 -23.24 -15.01 4.66
C ASP A 371 -23.08 -15.85 3.38
N SER A 372 -21.83 -15.76 2.94
CA SER A 372 -20.96 -16.78 2.38
C SER A 372 -20.95 -17.03 0.86
N ASP A 373 -19.81 -16.59 0.31
CA ASP A 373 -18.92 -17.31 -0.60
C ASP A 373 -19.49 -18.00 -1.85
N LYS A 374 -19.08 -17.47 -3.02
CA LYS A 374 -18.23 -18.23 -3.95
C LYS A 374 -17.60 -17.34 -5.04
N SER A 375 -16.41 -17.77 -5.40
CA SER A 375 -15.37 -17.16 -6.22
C SER A 375 -15.63 -17.15 -7.73
N ASP A 376 -15.17 -16.06 -8.36
CA ASP A 376 -14.51 -15.96 -9.67
C ASP A 376 -15.06 -16.75 -10.87
N SER A 377 -15.75 -16.06 -11.77
CA SER A 377 -15.25 -15.82 -13.14
C SER A 377 -16.23 -14.98 -13.97
N ASP A 378 -16.00 -13.67 -14.06
CA ASP A 378 -16.31 -12.94 -15.31
C ASP A 378 -15.37 -11.73 -15.46
N SER A 379 -14.44 -11.85 -16.41
CA SER A 379 -13.46 -10.85 -16.81
C SER A 379 -13.92 -10.33 -18.18
N ASP A 380 -14.23 -9.05 -18.39
CA ASP A 380 -13.17 -8.05 -18.64
C ASP A 380 -13.63 -6.58 -18.61
N ILE A 381 -14.80 -6.25 -18.04
CA ILE A 381 -15.33 -4.85 -18.03
C ILE A 381 -15.22 -4.15 -16.67
N ASP A 382 -14.82 -4.84 -15.59
CA ASP A 382 -14.85 -4.28 -14.22
C ASP A 382 -13.50 -3.81 -13.65
N ARG A 383 -12.42 -3.76 -14.48
CA ARG A 383 -11.03 -3.46 -14.06
C ARG A 383 -10.77 -2.04 -13.51
N GLY A 384 -11.80 -1.22 -13.31
CA GLY A 384 -11.69 0.17 -12.82
C GLY A 384 -12.62 0.51 -11.64
N ARG A 385 -13.26 -0.49 -11.01
CA ARG A 385 -14.11 -0.27 -9.84
C ARG A 385 -13.40 -0.78 -8.58
N SER A 386 -13.06 0.15 -7.70
CA SER A 386 -12.69 -0.15 -6.31
C SER A 386 -13.86 -0.90 -5.67
N ARG A 387 -13.64 -2.15 -5.26
CA ARG A 387 -14.68 -2.93 -4.55
C ARG A 387 -14.61 -2.71 -3.04
N CYS A 388 -13.61 -1.96 -2.56
CA CYS A 388 -13.58 -1.48 -1.18
C CYS A 388 -14.88 -0.74 -0.85
N THR A 389 -15.55 -1.18 0.20
CA THR A 389 -16.80 -0.64 0.67
C THR A 389 -16.56 0.44 1.70
N LEU A 390 -17.50 1.38 1.81
CA LEU A 390 -17.49 2.35 2.90
C LEU A 390 -17.50 1.63 4.25
N SER A 391 -18.32 0.58 4.41
CA SER A 391 -18.39 -0.21 5.63
C SER A 391 -17.04 -0.83 6.02
N GLY A 392 -16.30 -1.38 5.05
CA GLY A 392 -14.95 -1.90 5.28
C GLY A 392 -13.98 -0.82 5.75
N LEU A 393 -14.00 0.36 5.12
CA LEU A 393 -13.21 1.50 5.57
C LEU A 393 -13.57 1.92 7.01
N LEU A 394 -14.86 1.98 7.34
CA LEU A 394 -15.32 2.34 8.68
C LEU A 394 -14.89 1.33 9.74
N ASN A 395 -14.97 0.02 9.42
CA ASN A 395 -14.52 -1.05 10.30
C ASN A 395 -13.02 -0.99 10.55
N VAL A 396 -12.22 -0.62 9.55
CA VAL A 396 -10.77 -0.52 9.71
C VAL A 396 -10.35 0.70 10.54
N LEU A 397 -11.07 1.82 10.44
CA LEU A 397 -10.77 3.04 11.20
C LEU A 397 -11.15 2.93 12.68
N ASP A 398 -12.28 2.30 12.99
CA ASP A 398 -12.92 2.39 14.31
C ASP A 398 -13.48 1.06 14.83
N GLY A 399 -13.14 -0.06 14.17
CA GLY A 399 -13.54 -1.38 14.61
C GLY A 399 -12.89 -1.80 15.93
N VAL A 400 -13.47 -2.83 16.55
CA VAL A 400 -13.00 -3.41 17.82
C VAL A 400 -11.62 -4.07 17.65
N ALA A 401 -11.34 -4.60 16.46
CA ALA A 401 -10.05 -5.20 16.11
C ALA A 401 -9.02 -4.18 15.57
N SER A 402 -9.37 -2.90 15.46
CA SER A 402 -8.49 -1.89 14.86
C SER A 402 -7.34 -1.52 15.77
N GLN A 403 -6.12 -1.70 15.28
CA GLN A 403 -4.89 -1.32 15.99
C GLN A 403 -4.81 0.20 16.27
N GLU A 404 -4.21 0.54 17.41
CA GLU A 404 -4.08 1.90 17.94
C GLU A 404 -2.68 2.49 17.74
N GLY A 405 -2.53 3.79 18.01
CA GLY A 405 -1.24 4.48 18.03
C GLY A 405 -0.73 4.96 16.69
N ARG A 406 -1.63 5.17 15.73
CA ARG A 406 -1.36 5.76 14.41
C ARG A 406 -2.16 7.03 14.20
N ILE A 407 -1.69 7.89 13.29
CA ILE A 407 -2.42 9.07 12.84
C ILE A 407 -2.92 8.79 11.43
N VAL A 408 -4.20 9.04 11.18
CA VAL A 408 -4.81 8.87 9.85
C VAL A 408 -5.10 10.24 9.25
N LEU A 409 -4.52 10.52 8.10
CA LEU A 409 -4.85 11.65 7.23
C LEU A 409 -5.71 11.13 6.08
N MET A 410 -6.83 11.79 5.81
CA MET A 410 -7.69 11.52 4.68
C MET A 410 -7.70 12.73 3.76
N THR A 411 -7.66 12.54 2.45
CA THR A 411 -7.82 13.64 1.49
C THR A 411 -9.12 13.50 0.72
N SER A 412 -9.83 14.61 0.54
CA SER A 412 -11.00 14.66 -0.33
C SER A 412 -11.09 15.96 -1.08
N ASN A 413 -11.55 15.91 -2.33
CA ASN A 413 -11.86 17.11 -3.10
C ASN A 413 -13.30 17.61 -2.85
N PHE A 414 -14.19 16.74 -2.33
CA PHE A 414 -15.62 17.00 -2.19
C PHE A 414 -16.13 16.53 -0.82
N ALA A 415 -15.73 17.24 0.25
CA ALA A 415 -16.06 16.83 1.62
C ALA A 415 -17.57 16.72 1.87
N GLU A 416 -18.37 17.64 1.33
CA GLU A 416 -19.83 17.65 1.38
C GLU A 416 -20.50 16.39 0.81
N THR A 417 -19.81 15.62 -0.04
CA THR A 417 -20.35 14.36 -0.60
C THR A 417 -20.04 13.14 0.27
N LEU A 418 -19.16 13.29 1.25
CA LEU A 418 -18.77 12.19 2.15
C LEU A 418 -19.91 11.78 3.07
N ASP A 419 -19.91 10.50 3.43
CA ASP A 419 -20.89 9.97 4.36
C ASP A 419 -20.67 10.54 5.77
N LYS A 420 -21.75 11.01 6.42
CA LYS A 420 -21.70 11.52 7.80
C LYS A 420 -21.15 10.50 8.78
N ALA A 421 -21.28 9.20 8.49
CA ALA A 421 -20.71 8.14 9.31
C ALA A 421 -19.17 8.14 9.32
N LEU A 422 -18.52 8.62 8.25
CA LEU A 422 -17.06 8.71 8.18
C LEU A 422 -16.51 9.89 9.00
N VAL A 423 -17.26 10.99 9.05
CA VAL A 423 -16.83 12.26 9.68
C VAL A 423 -17.14 12.31 11.20
N ARG A 424 -17.55 11.18 11.80
CA ARG A 424 -17.85 11.15 13.25
C ARG A 424 -16.56 11.27 14.08
N PRO A 425 -16.62 11.92 15.25
CA PRO A 425 -15.52 11.92 16.22
C PRO A 425 -15.05 10.50 16.55
N GLY A 426 -13.73 10.29 16.69
CA GLY A 426 -13.11 8.97 16.80
C GLY A 426 -12.63 8.39 15.46
N ARG A 427 -13.19 8.85 14.33
CA ARG A 427 -12.73 8.54 12.96
C ARG A 427 -12.07 9.74 12.31
N VAL A 428 -12.74 10.89 12.37
CA VAL A 428 -12.24 12.20 11.96
C VAL A 428 -12.45 13.15 13.13
N ASP A 429 -11.37 13.51 13.81
CA ASP A 429 -11.42 14.40 14.97
C ASP A 429 -11.29 15.87 14.56
N ARG A 430 -10.63 16.12 13.42
CA ARG A 430 -10.40 17.46 12.86
C ARG A 430 -10.57 17.46 11.35
N MET A 431 -11.30 18.45 10.85
CA MET A 431 -11.40 18.74 9.43
C MET A 431 -10.63 20.02 9.12
N LEU A 432 -9.75 19.97 8.13
CA LEU A 432 -8.93 21.09 7.71
C LEU A 432 -9.26 21.45 6.27
N TYR A 433 -9.74 22.68 6.08
CA TYR A 433 -9.97 23.25 4.77
C TYR A 433 -8.66 23.80 4.20
N LEU A 434 -8.23 23.25 3.07
CA LEU A 434 -7.11 23.73 2.27
C LEU A 434 -7.68 24.42 1.03
N GLY A 435 -7.92 25.73 1.19
CA GLY A 435 -8.53 26.59 0.20
C GLY A 435 -7.56 27.22 -0.79
N HIS A 436 -8.03 28.30 -1.39
CA HIS A 436 -7.26 29.12 -2.31
C HIS A 436 -6.18 29.91 -1.56
N ILE A 437 -5.19 30.42 -2.28
CA ILE A 437 -4.05 31.11 -1.69
C ILE A 437 -4.45 32.53 -1.25
N SER A 438 -4.04 32.93 -0.04
CA SER A 438 -4.17 34.31 0.43
C SER A 438 -3.04 35.18 -0.13
N PRO A 439 -3.24 36.51 -0.28
CA PRO A 439 -2.17 37.43 -0.70
C PRO A 439 -0.89 37.26 0.14
N ARG A 440 -1.03 37.20 1.46
CA ARG A 440 0.07 36.95 2.40
C ARG A 440 0.78 35.62 2.15
N SER A 441 0.04 34.56 1.83
CA SER A 441 0.63 33.27 1.47
C SER A 441 1.38 33.32 0.14
N GLY A 442 0.88 34.12 -0.82
CA GLY A 442 1.53 34.39 -2.10
C GLY A 442 2.83 35.16 -1.96
N GLU A 443 2.88 36.16 -1.06
CA GLU A 443 4.10 36.88 -0.69
C GLU A 443 5.17 35.92 -0.16
N LEU A 444 4.81 35.06 0.79
CA LEU A 444 5.73 34.06 1.35
C LEU A 444 6.20 33.04 0.30
N MET A 445 5.35 32.67 -0.65
CA MET A 445 5.70 31.80 -1.77
C MET A 445 6.72 32.47 -2.69
N PHE A 446 6.53 33.75 -3.00
CA PHE A 446 7.46 34.56 -3.79
C PHE A 446 8.82 34.67 -3.11
N LEU A 447 8.84 35.03 -1.82
CA LEU A 447 10.07 35.12 -1.04
C LEU A 447 10.81 33.79 -1.02
N ARG A 448 10.14 32.67 -0.78
CA ARG A 448 10.79 31.35 -0.80
C ARG A 448 11.39 31.01 -2.16
N MET A 449 10.69 31.32 -3.25
CA MET A 449 11.13 30.99 -4.60
C MET A 449 12.44 31.70 -4.99
N PHE A 450 12.62 32.93 -4.51
CA PHE A 450 13.69 33.83 -4.95
C PHE A 450 14.69 34.22 -3.85
N SER A 451 14.51 33.76 -2.62
CA SER A 451 15.50 33.96 -1.55
C SER A 451 16.72 33.08 -1.81
N PRO A 452 17.94 33.56 -1.49
CA PRO A 452 19.13 32.74 -1.58
C PRO A 452 19.04 31.56 -0.59
N ASP A 453 19.35 30.35 -1.05
CA ASP A 453 19.42 29.17 -0.20
C ASP A 453 20.51 29.36 0.87
N GLU A 454 20.13 29.46 2.15
CA GLU A 454 21.11 29.63 3.25
C GLU A 454 21.92 28.33 3.53
N GLU A 455 21.57 27.18 2.94
CA GLU A 455 22.17 25.88 3.26
C GLU A 455 22.41 24.97 2.04
N GLY A 456 23.51 25.20 1.30
CA GLY A 456 24.33 24.14 0.69
C GLY A 456 23.75 23.22 -0.41
N ALA A 457 22.53 23.39 -0.91
CA ALA A 457 21.95 22.56 -1.97
C ALA A 457 22.17 23.14 -3.38
N ALA A 458 23.41 23.00 -3.87
CA ALA A 458 23.86 23.38 -5.22
C ALA A 458 23.79 24.89 -5.54
N PRO A 459 24.69 25.41 -6.40
CA PRO A 459 24.63 26.80 -6.79
C PRO A 459 23.37 26.98 -7.63
N ALA A 460 22.47 27.85 -7.20
CA ALA A 460 21.64 28.58 -8.16
C ALA A 460 22.59 29.40 -9.02
N ASP A 461 23.18 28.74 -10.03
CA ASP A 461 23.78 29.41 -11.16
C ASP A 461 22.70 30.34 -11.73
N ARG A 462 22.91 31.66 -11.54
CA ARG A 462 22.31 32.78 -12.28
C ARG A 462 20.95 33.34 -11.85
N ALA A 463 20.57 33.25 -10.57
CA ALA A 463 19.57 34.19 -10.06
C ALA A 463 20.23 35.56 -9.81
N VAL A 464 19.63 36.64 -10.33
CA VAL A 464 20.00 38.02 -9.95
C VAL A 464 19.81 38.13 -8.44
N GLN A 465 20.92 38.16 -7.69
CA GLN A 465 20.88 38.33 -6.23
C GLN A 465 20.46 39.77 -5.93
N LEU A 466 19.15 39.98 -5.81
CA LEU A 466 18.60 41.25 -5.35
C LEU A 466 18.84 41.38 -3.84
N PRO A 467 19.07 42.59 -3.33
CA PRO A 467 19.05 42.85 -1.90
C PRO A 467 17.73 42.38 -1.27
N LYS A 468 17.80 41.80 -0.07
CA LYS A 468 16.63 41.27 0.65
C LYS A 468 15.47 42.27 0.74
N GLU A 469 15.78 43.54 1.00
CA GLU A 469 14.79 44.62 1.08
C GLU A 469 14.07 44.89 -0.26
N GLU A 470 14.78 44.79 -1.38
CA GLU A 470 14.17 44.94 -2.71
C GLU A 470 13.27 43.74 -3.03
N LEU A 471 13.70 42.54 -2.66
CA LEU A 471 12.92 41.33 -2.83
C LEU A 471 11.63 41.35 -2.01
N GLU A 472 11.67 41.85 -0.78
CA GLU A 472 10.49 42.05 0.08
C GLU A 472 9.51 43.06 -0.54
N LYS A 473 10.00 44.16 -1.10
CA LYS A 473 9.15 45.14 -1.82
C LYS A 473 8.49 44.52 -3.06
N LEU A 474 9.23 43.73 -3.83
CA LEU A 474 8.69 43.02 -4.99
C LEU A 474 7.63 41.99 -4.56
N ALA A 475 7.89 41.23 -3.50
CA ALA A 475 6.95 40.26 -2.95
C ALA A 475 5.63 40.92 -2.51
N LEU A 476 5.70 42.09 -1.87
CA LEU A 476 4.52 42.88 -1.51
C LEU A 476 3.75 43.30 -2.76
N SER A 477 4.41 43.91 -3.75
CA SER A 477 3.76 44.33 -5.01
C SER A 477 3.11 43.16 -5.78
N PHE A 478 3.77 41.99 -5.76
CA PHE A 478 3.25 40.75 -6.34
C PHE A 478 2.00 40.27 -5.61
N SER A 479 2.02 40.29 -4.27
CA SER A 479 0.92 39.82 -3.44
C SER A 479 -0.34 40.69 -3.56
N GLU A 480 -0.20 42.01 -3.71
CA GLU A 480 -1.30 42.95 -3.90
C GLU A 480 -2.07 42.68 -5.20
N CYS A 481 -1.40 42.14 -6.21
CA CYS A 481 -2.02 41.76 -7.48
C CYS A 481 -2.86 40.46 -7.37
N ILE A 482 -2.71 39.68 -6.29
CA ILE A 482 -3.40 38.40 -6.11
C ILE A 482 -4.77 38.65 -5.47
N PRO A 483 -5.88 38.36 -6.17
CA PRO A 483 -7.21 38.38 -5.56
C PRO A 483 -7.32 37.25 -4.53
N SER A 484 -7.83 37.58 -3.35
CA SER A 484 -8.05 36.61 -2.28
C SER A 484 -9.06 35.55 -2.70
N GLU A 485 -8.81 34.30 -2.31
CA GLU A 485 -9.73 33.16 -2.48
C GLU A 485 -10.04 32.74 -3.93
N VAL A 486 -9.21 33.12 -4.92
CA VAL A 486 -9.44 32.78 -6.34
C VAL A 486 -8.50 31.70 -6.87
N PHE A 487 -7.19 31.88 -6.64
CA PHE A 487 -6.17 31.02 -7.24
C PHE A 487 -5.73 29.93 -6.28
N THR A 488 -5.42 28.76 -6.82
CA THR A 488 -4.82 27.68 -6.03
C THR A 488 -3.30 27.94 -5.88
N PRO A 489 -2.68 27.49 -4.77
CA PRO A 489 -1.24 27.53 -4.62
C PRO A 489 -0.47 26.93 -5.81
N ALA A 490 -0.98 25.84 -6.41
CA ALA A 490 -0.37 25.23 -7.58
C ALA A 490 -0.35 26.14 -8.83
N GLN A 491 -1.40 26.95 -9.05
CA GLN A 491 -1.43 27.91 -10.17
C GLN A 491 -0.37 29.00 -10.01
N ILE A 492 -0.27 29.58 -8.80
CA ILE A 492 0.74 30.61 -8.51
C ILE A 492 2.15 30.03 -8.60
N GLN A 493 2.37 28.84 -8.05
CA GLN A 493 3.66 28.15 -8.17
C GLN A 493 4.02 27.88 -9.64
N GLY A 494 3.05 27.45 -10.47
CA GLY A 494 3.23 27.26 -11.91
C GLY A 494 3.59 28.55 -12.64
N TYR A 495 2.99 29.68 -12.27
CA TYR A 495 3.36 31.00 -12.78
C TYR A 495 4.81 31.36 -12.43
N LEU A 496 5.19 31.26 -11.15
CA LEU A 496 6.52 31.61 -10.67
C LEU A 496 7.63 30.76 -11.31
N LEU A 497 7.34 29.47 -11.58
CA LEU A 497 8.28 28.58 -12.27
C LEU A 497 8.65 29.05 -13.70
N ASN A 498 7.76 29.77 -14.38
CA ASN A 498 8.06 30.35 -15.70
C ASN A 498 9.02 31.55 -15.62
N TYR A 499 9.20 32.11 -14.43
CA TYR A 499 10.05 33.28 -14.16
C TYR A 499 11.15 32.96 -13.14
N ARG A 500 11.62 31.70 -13.08
CA ARG A 500 12.54 31.21 -12.05
C ARG A 500 13.79 32.09 -11.84
N ASP A 501 14.29 32.72 -12.91
CA ASP A 501 15.54 33.47 -12.92
C ASP A 501 15.32 35.01 -12.80
N SER A 502 14.06 35.48 -12.85
CA SER A 502 13.73 36.92 -12.89
C SER A 502 12.55 37.28 -11.97
N PRO A 503 12.82 37.67 -10.71
CA PRO A 503 11.78 38.11 -9.77
C PRO A 503 11.09 39.41 -10.20
N VAL A 504 11.81 40.31 -10.90
CA VAL A 504 11.27 41.59 -11.38
C VAL A 504 10.21 41.36 -12.45
N ASP A 505 10.47 40.48 -13.42
CA ASP A 505 9.50 40.14 -14.47
C ASP A 505 8.27 39.43 -13.89
N ALA A 506 8.48 38.57 -12.89
CA ALA A 506 7.40 37.87 -12.20
C ALA A 506 6.45 38.85 -11.48
N ALA A 507 6.98 39.88 -10.82
CA ALA A 507 6.15 40.90 -10.17
C ALA A 507 5.43 41.79 -11.22
N ALA A 508 6.15 42.25 -12.25
CA ALA A 508 5.62 43.18 -13.25
C ALA A 508 4.48 42.56 -14.09
N LYS A 509 4.61 41.30 -14.50
CA LYS A 509 3.63 40.61 -15.37
C LYS A 509 2.49 39.94 -14.62
N MET A 510 2.49 39.99 -13.28
CA MET A 510 1.50 39.29 -12.47
C MET A 510 0.10 39.84 -12.71
N ALA A 511 -0.06 41.16 -12.74
CA ALA A 511 -1.36 41.80 -12.96
C ALA A 511 -2.01 41.42 -14.29
N ASP A 512 -1.21 41.27 -15.35
CA ASP A 512 -1.69 40.87 -16.67
C ASP A 512 -2.05 39.38 -16.72
N TRP A 513 -1.23 38.54 -16.08
CA TRP A 513 -1.54 37.12 -15.94
C TRP A 513 -2.82 36.88 -15.15
N VAL A 514 -3.03 37.58 -14.03
CA VAL A 514 -4.25 37.50 -13.23
C VAL A 514 -5.49 37.84 -14.04
N LYS A 515 -5.45 38.90 -14.87
CA LYS A 515 -6.58 39.28 -15.74
C LYS A 515 -6.91 38.19 -16.75
N GLU A 516 -5.90 37.59 -17.38
CA GLU A 516 -6.10 36.54 -18.36
C GLU A 516 -6.61 35.25 -17.71
N GLU A 517 -6.02 34.84 -16.59
CA GLU A 517 -6.43 33.63 -15.87
C GLU A 517 -7.86 33.77 -15.32
N LEU A 518 -8.24 34.97 -14.83
CA LEU A 518 -9.63 35.25 -14.43
C LEU A 518 -10.62 35.09 -15.58
N ARG A 519 -10.27 35.54 -16.79
CA ARG A 519 -11.10 35.32 -17.99
C ARG A 519 -11.24 33.84 -18.31
N LEU A 520 -10.14 33.08 -18.26
CA LEU A 520 -10.15 31.63 -18.49
C LEU A 520 -11.04 30.90 -17.47
N ILE A 521 -10.94 31.27 -16.18
CA ILE A 521 -11.77 30.71 -15.11
C ILE A 521 -13.26 31.04 -15.35
N GLN A 522 -13.59 32.27 -15.76
CA GLN A 522 -14.98 32.65 -16.06
C GLN A 522 -15.55 31.85 -17.23
N VAL A 523 -14.79 31.71 -18.33
CA VAL A 523 -15.20 30.90 -19.48
C VAL A 523 -15.37 29.43 -19.09
N ALA A 524 -14.48 28.89 -18.25
CA ALA A 524 -14.58 27.52 -17.75
C ALA A 524 -15.83 27.32 -16.88
N LYS A 525 -16.10 28.23 -15.94
CA LYS A 525 -17.32 28.20 -15.11
C LYS A 525 -18.60 28.28 -15.95
N GLU A 526 -18.61 29.10 -17.00
CA GLU A 526 -19.77 29.22 -17.89
C GLU A 526 -19.99 27.92 -18.69
N ARG A 527 -18.90 27.31 -19.20
CA ARG A 527 -18.95 26.00 -19.87
C ARG A 527 -19.45 24.91 -18.93
N GLU A 528 -18.98 24.89 -17.69
CA GLU A 528 -19.41 23.93 -16.68
C GLU A 528 -20.89 24.10 -16.33
N ARG A 529 -21.36 25.35 -16.15
CA ARG A 529 -22.78 25.63 -15.91
C ARG A 529 -23.65 25.16 -17.06
N LYS A 530 -23.26 25.47 -18.30
CA LYS A 530 -23.94 25.00 -19.53
C LYS A 530 -23.96 23.46 -19.61
N ALA A 531 -22.85 22.80 -19.27
CA ALA A 531 -22.77 21.34 -19.25
C ALA A 531 -23.64 20.71 -18.15
N ALA A 532 -23.68 21.30 -16.95
CA ALA A 532 -24.53 20.85 -15.85
C ALA A 532 -26.02 21.03 -16.17
N GLU A 533 -26.41 22.16 -16.77
CA GLU A 533 -27.76 22.40 -17.25
C GLU A 533 -28.15 21.42 -18.37
N ALA A 534 -27.26 21.14 -19.32
CA ALA A 534 -27.47 20.15 -20.38
C ALA A 534 -27.64 18.73 -19.81
N LYS A 535 -26.82 18.34 -18.81
CA LYS A 535 -26.97 17.06 -18.09
C LYS A 535 -28.31 16.98 -17.36
N LYS A 536 -28.74 18.06 -16.68
CA LYS A 536 -30.06 18.14 -16.01
C LYS A 536 -31.20 18.03 -17.03
N LYS A 537 -31.13 18.71 -18.18
CA LYS A 537 -32.11 18.62 -19.28
C LYS A 537 -32.19 17.20 -19.86
N LYS A 538 -31.04 16.58 -20.18
CA LYS A 538 -30.97 15.19 -20.66
C LYS A 538 -31.57 14.20 -19.64
N LYS A 539 -31.29 14.37 -18.34
CA LYS A 539 -31.85 13.52 -17.27
C LYS A 539 -33.37 13.70 -17.15
N LYS A 540 -33.89 14.92 -17.27
CA LYS A 540 -35.34 15.19 -17.31
C LYS A 540 -36.01 14.60 -18.55
N GLU A 541 -35.40 14.73 -19.73
CA GLU A 541 -35.92 14.16 -20.97
C GLU A 541 -35.92 12.63 -20.96
N GLN A 542 -34.86 11.99 -20.44
CA GLN A 542 -34.82 10.55 -20.24
C GLN A 542 -35.91 10.07 -19.27
N LYS A 543 -36.14 10.78 -18.16
CA LYS A 543 -37.24 10.49 -17.25
C LYS A 543 -38.60 10.65 -17.94
N ARG A 544 -38.79 11.71 -18.75
CA ARG A 544 -40.03 11.94 -19.49
C ARG A 544 -40.30 10.86 -20.54
N LYS A 545 -39.31 10.49 -21.36
CA LYS A 545 -39.41 9.40 -22.35
C LYS A 545 -39.67 8.05 -21.67
N LYS A 546 -39.08 7.79 -20.50
CA LYS A 546 -39.35 6.58 -19.70
C LYS A 546 -40.80 6.57 -19.20
N ALA A 547 -41.29 7.71 -18.71
CA ALA A 547 -42.68 7.86 -18.28
C ALA A 547 -43.68 7.75 -19.45
N GLU A 548 -43.41 8.40 -20.59
CA GLU A 548 -44.24 8.33 -21.80
C GLU A 548 -44.31 6.88 -22.35
N ARG A 549 -43.19 6.15 -22.37
CA ARG A 549 -43.17 4.72 -22.71
C ARG A 549 -44.02 3.89 -21.74
N MET A 550 -43.95 4.20 -20.45
CA MET A 550 -44.73 3.51 -19.42
C MET A 550 -46.23 3.80 -19.57
N VAL A 551 -46.62 5.05 -19.83
CA VAL A 551 -48.01 5.46 -20.07
C VAL A 551 -48.55 4.87 -21.38
N LYS A 552 -47.74 4.82 -22.44
CA LYS A 552 -48.15 4.18 -23.70
C LYS A 552 -48.37 2.68 -23.52
N ALA A 553 -47.48 1.99 -22.80
CA ALA A 553 -47.67 0.58 -22.44
C ALA A 553 -48.93 0.34 -21.59
N MET A 554 -49.35 1.33 -20.78
CA MET A 554 -50.57 1.26 -19.98
C MET A 554 -51.85 1.58 -20.79
N ARG A 555 -51.76 2.22 -21.96
CA ARG A 555 -52.90 2.55 -22.83
C ARG A 555 -53.22 1.48 -23.87
N GLU A 556 -52.36 0.50 -24.08
CA GLU A 556 -52.62 -0.64 -24.98
C GLU A 556 -53.51 -1.72 -24.33
N TYR A 557 -53.99 -1.49 -23.10
CA TYR A 557 -54.91 -2.35 -22.36
C TYR A 557 -56.15 -1.54 -21.96
N ASP A 558 -57.33 -1.93 -22.45
CA ASP A 558 -58.58 -1.13 -22.38
C ASP A 558 -59.55 -1.56 -21.24
N SER A 559 -59.16 -2.49 -20.36
CA SER A 559 -59.95 -2.87 -19.17
C SER A 559 -59.17 -2.69 -17.86
N ASP A 560 -59.84 -2.22 -16.80
CA ASP A 560 -59.21 -1.97 -15.49
C ASP A 560 -58.70 -3.26 -14.81
N GLU A 561 -59.32 -4.41 -15.11
CA GLU A 561 -58.88 -5.74 -14.63
C GLU A 561 -57.57 -6.19 -15.31
N ASP A 562 -57.42 -5.97 -16.62
CA ASP A 562 -56.20 -6.33 -17.37
C ASP A 562 -54.98 -5.48 -16.95
N LEU A 563 -55.19 -4.23 -16.56
CA LEU A 563 -54.15 -3.31 -16.10
C LEU A 563 -53.60 -3.69 -14.72
N GLU A 564 -54.46 -4.21 -13.83
CA GLU A 564 -54.05 -4.72 -12.53
C GLU A 564 -53.33 -6.07 -12.67
N GLU A 565 -53.80 -6.95 -13.57
CA GLU A 565 -53.11 -8.18 -13.92
C GLU A 565 -51.73 -7.92 -14.55
N LEU A 566 -51.59 -6.90 -15.42
CA LEU A 566 -50.30 -6.50 -15.99
C LEU A 566 -49.35 -5.94 -14.93
N ARG A 567 -49.85 -5.16 -13.96
CA ARG A 567 -49.03 -4.65 -12.84
C ARG A 567 -48.55 -5.80 -11.95
N LEU A 568 -49.41 -6.78 -11.69
CA LEU A 568 -49.06 -8.00 -10.96
C LEU A 568 -48.07 -8.85 -11.77
N ARG A 569 -48.29 -9.07 -13.07
CA ARG A 569 -47.35 -9.76 -13.97
C ARG A 569 -46.03 -9.04 -14.09
N MET A 570 -45.98 -7.71 -14.14
CA MET A 570 -44.72 -6.96 -14.16
C MET A 570 -43.98 -6.99 -12.82
N LYS A 571 -44.71 -6.98 -11.69
CA LYS A 571 -44.12 -7.22 -10.36
C LYS A 571 -43.61 -8.66 -10.23
N GLU A 572 -44.36 -9.64 -10.74
CA GLU A 572 -43.98 -11.04 -10.79
C GLU A 572 -42.85 -11.31 -11.78
N GLU A 573 -42.78 -10.63 -12.92
CA GLU A 573 -41.69 -10.71 -13.90
C GLU A 573 -40.45 -10.01 -13.39
N LYS A 574 -40.56 -8.90 -12.65
CA LYS A 574 -39.42 -8.35 -11.89
C LYS A 574 -38.96 -9.36 -10.83
N LYS A 575 -39.87 -9.97 -10.09
CA LYS A 575 -39.55 -11.05 -9.12
C LYS A 575 -38.96 -12.29 -9.80
N LYS A 576 -39.46 -12.68 -10.98
CA LYS A 576 -39.00 -13.83 -11.77
C LYS A 576 -37.69 -13.52 -12.48
N ARG A 577 -37.44 -12.30 -12.98
CA ARG A 577 -36.11 -11.87 -13.49
C ARG A 577 -35.08 -11.79 -12.38
N ASN A 578 -35.48 -11.39 -11.18
CA ASN A 578 -34.61 -11.45 -10.01
C ASN A 578 -34.36 -12.91 -9.56
N ARG A 579 -35.39 -13.78 -9.63
CA ARG A 579 -35.29 -15.22 -9.33
C ARG A 579 -34.55 -16.04 -10.40
N SER A 580 -34.68 -15.69 -11.67
CA SER A 580 -34.02 -16.35 -12.79
C SER A 580 -32.59 -15.86 -12.93
N LYS A 581 -32.27 -14.60 -12.58
CA LYS A 581 -30.88 -14.20 -12.35
C LYS A 581 -30.23 -14.97 -11.21
N SER A 582 -30.97 -15.35 -10.16
CA SER A 582 -30.45 -16.21 -9.09
C SER A 582 -30.47 -17.71 -9.41
N GLN A 583 -31.25 -18.18 -10.40
CA GLN A 583 -31.30 -19.61 -10.80
C GLN A 583 -30.44 -19.92 -12.03
N GLN A 584 -30.19 -18.96 -12.91
CA GLN A 584 -29.36 -19.12 -14.11
C GLN A 584 -27.85 -19.00 -13.79
N ASP A 585 -27.50 -18.41 -12.65
CA ASP A 585 -26.15 -18.53 -12.04
C ASP A 585 -25.93 -19.92 -11.37
N GLY A 586 -26.94 -20.81 -11.36
CA GLY A 586 -26.88 -22.13 -10.72
C GLY A 586 -27.02 -23.34 -11.64
N SER A 587 -27.34 -23.18 -12.93
CA SER A 587 -27.64 -24.32 -13.83
C SER A 587 -26.61 -24.61 -14.93
N ASP A 588 -25.47 -23.92 -14.96
CA ASP A 588 -24.38 -24.17 -15.93
C ASP A 588 -23.17 -24.91 -15.32
N VAL A 589 -23.42 -25.75 -14.30
CA VAL A 589 -22.45 -26.71 -13.76
C VAL A 589 -23.10 -28.10 -13.69
N GLU A 590 -23.59 -28.63 -14.81
CA GLU A 590 -23.86 -30.08 -14.94
C GLU A 590 -24.08 -30.52 -16.39
N GLU A 591 -23.18 -30.14 -17.30
CA GLU A 591 -23.15 -30.77 -18.63
C GLU A 591 -21.73 -30.82 -19.19
N LYS A 592 -20.83 -31.55 -18.50
CA LYS A 592 -19.57 -32.09 -19.06
C LYS A 592 -18.85 -32.99 -18.06
N ALA A 593 -19.49 -34.11 -17.70
CA ALA A 593 -18.81 -35.25 -17.12
C ALA A 593 -19.61 -36.53 -17.40
N ASP A 594 -19.65 -36.97 -18.67
CA ASP A 594 -19.76 -38.40 -18.90
C ASP A 594 -19.13 -38.81 -20.24
N LYS A 595 -17.99 -39.49 -20.14
CA LYS A 595 -17.59 -40.60 -21.01
C LYS A 595 -16.42 -41.35 -20.37
N GLY A 596 -16.76 -42.43 -19.67
CA GLY A 596 -15.96 -43.66 -19.62
C GLY A 596 -15.54 -44.12 -18.23
N LYS A 597 -16.28 -45.07 -17.64
CA LYS A 597 -15.99 -46.51 -17.76
C LYS A 597 -16.97 -47.37 -16.94
N GLU A 598 -17.25 -48.54 -17.52
CA GLU A 598 -17.98 -49.68 -16.96
C GLU A 598 -17.40 -50.20 -15.64
N ILE A 599 -18.27 -50.70 -14.74
CA ILE A 599 -18.35 -52.10 -14.24
C ILE A 599 -19.46 -52.19 -13.15
N GLU A 600 -20.33 -53.21 -13.32
CA GLU A 600 -21.17 -54.03 -12.40
C GLU A 600 -21.21 -53.70 -10.88
N GLU A 601 -22.24 -53.97 -10.07
CA GLU A 601 -23.53 -54.68 -10.18
C GLU A 601 -24.39 -54.35 -8.91
N LYS A 602 -25.72 -54.39 -9.06
CA LYS A 602 -26.78 -54.91 -8.14
C LYS A 602 -27.30 -54.19 -6.87
N SER A 603 -28.66 -54.20 -6.86
CA SER A 603 -29.66 -54.36 -5.77
C SER A 603 -29.80 -53.25 -4.72
N GLU A 604 -30.91 -52.49 -4.72
CA GLU A 604 -32.22 -52.75 -4.09
C GLU A 604 -32.21 -52.58 -2.56
N GLU A 605 -32.86 -51.52 -2.05
CA GLU A 605 -34.02 -51.59 -1.12
C GLU A 605 -34.35 -50.19 -0.53
N LEU A 606 -35.61 -49.78 -0.69
CA LEU A 606 -36.35 -48.82 0.16
C LEU A 606 -36.65 -49.51 1.52
N PRO A 607 -36.96 -48.83 2.67
CA PRO A 607 -38.03 -47.83 2.74
C PRO A 607 -38.03 -46.74 3.87
N GLN A 608 -38.89 -45.73 3.65
CA GLN A 608 -39.88 -45.08 4.55
C GLN A 608 -39.54 -44.46 5.94
N LYS A 609 -39.94 -43.17 6.05
CA LYS A 609 -40.68 -42.41 7.11
C LYS A 609 -41.07 -43.11 8.44
N PRO A 610 -41.19 -42.36 9.58
CA PRO A 610 -42.44 -41.63 9.96
C PRO A 610 -42.17 -40.25 10.65
N GLU A 611 -42.97 -39.19 10.50
CA GLU A 611 -44.29 -38.82 11.11
C GLU A 611 -44.39 -38.85 12.66
N GLU A 612 -44.60 -37.67 13.31
CA GLU A 612 -45.84 -37.30 14.04
C GLU A 612 -45.76 -35.99 14.89
N LYS A 613 -46.83 -35.16 14.75
CA LYS A 613 -47.70 -34.46 15.75
C LYS A 613 -47.16 -33.54 16.88
N SER A 614 -47.70 -32.31 16.96
CA SER A 614 -48.91 -31.94 17.77
C SER A 614 -48.95 -30.47 18.19
N GLU A 615 -50.18 -29.93 18.25
CA GLU A 615 -50.59 -28.56 18.56
C GLU A 615 -50.62 -28.24 20.06
N LYS A 616 -50.58 -26.93 20.42
CA LYS A 616 -51.58 -26.31 21.31
C LYS A 616 -51.56 -24.77 21.30
N LYS A 617 -52.77 -24.23 21.39
CA LYS A 617 -53.24 -22.82 21.38
C LYS A 617 -53.38 -22.27 22.81
N VAL A 618 -53.36 -20.94 23.01
CA VAL A 618 -54.33 -20.09 23.76
C VAL A 618 -53.69 -18.71 24.08
N VAL A 619 -54.12 -17.61 23.44
CA VAL A 619 -54.99 -16.46 23.90
C VAL A 619 -54.32 -15.46 24.88
N VAL A 620 -54.28 -14.16 24.53
CA VAL A 620 -54.97 -13.00 25.17
C VAL A 620 -54.44 -11.66 24.59
N GLU A 621 -55.42 -10.84 24.20
CA GLU A 621 -55.60 -9.38 23.96
C GLU A 621 -54.46 -8.36 24.20
N GLU A 622 -54.43 -7.31 23.35
CA GLU A 622 -54.38 -5.88 23.72
C GLU A 622 -54.67 -4.96 22.49
N PRO A 623 -55.01 -3.66 22.66
CA PRO A 623 -56.07 -2.99 21.90
C PRO A 623 -55.67 -1.90 20.87
N GLU A 624 -56.72 -1.59 20.10
CA GLU A 624 -57.11 -0.44 19.26
C GLU A 624 -56.60 0.99 19.62
N VAL A 625 -56.28 1.80 18.59
CA VAL A 625 -56.93 3.12 18.22
C VAL A 625 -55.98 4.13 17.51
N MET A 626 -56.41 4.48 16.28
CA MET A 626 -56.35 5.73 15.49
C MET A 626 -55.03 6.30 14.91
N VAL A 627 -54.94 6.19 13.57
CA VAL A 627 -54.42 7.26 12.70
C VAL A 627 -55.50 7.61 11.67
N GLU A 628 -56.04 8.83 11.76
CA GLU A 628 -56.94 9.43 10.77
C GLU A 628 -56.18 9.80 9.47
N GLY A 629 -56.79 9.47 8.33
CA GLY A 629 -57.28 10.53 7.43
C GLY A 629 -56.34 11.11 6.36
N MET A 630 -56.51 10.59 5.14
CA MET A 630 -56.70 11.33 3.87
C MET A 630 -55.49 12.00 3.17
N LEU A 631 -55.13 11.37 2.05
CA LEU A 631 -54.64 12.01 0.83
C LEU A 631 -55.79 12.75 0.13
N GLU A 632 -55.57 13.96 -0.39
CA GLU A 632 -56.30 14.45 -1.58
C GLU A 632 -55.56 15.61 -2.28
N THR A 633 -55.87 15.75 -3.57
CA THR A 633 -54.95 16.15 -4.64
C THR A 633 -55.12 17.60 -5.16
N PRO A 634 -54.12 18.18 -5.89
CA PRO A 634 -54.06 19.60 -6.27
C PRO A 634 -55.11 20.17 -7.25
N LYS A 635 -56.15 19.41 -7.62
CA LYS A 635 -57.17 19.91 -8.56
C LYS A 635 -58.09 20.98 -7.98
N GLU A 636 -58.16 21.09 -6.65
CA GLU A 636 -58.93 22.15 -5.96
C GLU A 636 -58.12 23.44 -5.73
N VAL A 637 -56.80 23.39 -5.89
CA VAL A 637 -55.91 24.58 -5.77
C VAL A 637 -55.97 25.43 -7.04
N GLU A 638 -56.25 24.82 -8.19
CA GLU A 638 -56.34 25.52 -9.48
C GLU A 638 -57.65 26.31 -9.60
N GLU A 639 -58.75 25.82 -9.01
CA GLU A 639 -60.05 26.50 -8.97
C GLU A 639 -60.09 27.65 -7.94
N ALA A 640 -59.26 27.57 -6.88
CA ALA A 640 -59.06 28.65 -5.92
C ALA A 640 -58.20 29.82 -6.46
N LEU A 641 -57.31 29.55 -7.42
CA LEU A 641 -56.45 30.56 -8.06
C LEU A 641 -57.18 31.39 -9.13
N GLU A 642 -58.26 30.87 -9.72
CA GLU A 642 -59.05 31.60 -10.72
C GLU A 642 -60.00 32.66 -10.11
N LYS A 643 -60.41 32.48 -8.84
CA LYS A 643 -61.21 33.45 -8.09
C LYS A 643 -60.43 34.64 -7.51
N LEU A 644 -59.10 34.68 -7.69
CA LEU A 644 -58.21 35.75 -7.18
C LEU A 644 -57.83 36.80 -8.24
N LYS A 645 -58.42 36.78 -9.45
CA LYS A 645 -58.10 37.70 -10.55
C LYS A 645 -59.01 38.93 -10.70
N GLU A 646 -59.94 39.18 -9.78
CA GLU A 646 -60.76 40.40 -9.78
C GLU A 646 -60.55 41.20 -8.48
N GLY A 647 -59.75 42.26 -8.54
CA GLY A 647 -59.51 43.16 -7.40
C GLY A 647 -60.38 44.42 -7.42
N PRO A 648 -60.44 45.17 -6.30
CA PRO A 648 -60.62 46.61 -6.34
C PRO A 648 -59.59 47.42 -5.53
N ARG A 649 -59.52 48.71 -5.90
CA ARG A 649 -58.51 49.76 -5.68
C ARG A 649 -58.39 50.29 -4.22
N PRO A 650 -57.29 51.00 -3.86
CA PRO A 650 -57.10 51.58 -2.52
C PRO A 650 -57.60 53.03 -2.41
N PRO A 651 -57.84 53.54 -1.18
CA PRO A 651 -57.82 54.98 -0.91
C PRO A 651 -56.76 55.40 0.13
N ARG A 652 -56.60 56.71 0.19
CA ARG A 652 -55.48 57.54 0.67
C ARG A 652 -55.56 57.97 2.14
N SER A 653 -54.35 58.23 2.67
CA SER A 653 -53.88 59.42 3.43
C SER A 653 -54.12 59.63 4.94
N GLN A 654 -53.07 60.25 5.51
CA GLN A 654 -52.94 61.09 6.74
C GLN A 654 -52.64 60.36 8.06
N SER A 655 -51.82 60.85 9.00
CA SER A 655 -50.72 61.84 9.10
C SER A 655 -50.28 61.87 10.59
N LEU A 656 -49.03 62.32 10.88
CA LEU A 656 -48.51 62.81 12.19
C LEU A 656 -48.30 61.73 13.30
N ASN A 657 -47.31 61.72 14.20
CA ASN A 657 -46.26 62.66 14.60
C ASN A 657 -45.26 61.95 15.55
N SER A 658 -43.95 62.19 15.36
CA SER A 658 -42.89 62.46 16.34
C SER A 658 -42.84 61.81 17.75
N ILE A 659 -41.65 61.36 18.19
CA ILE A 659 -40.90 61.81 19.40
C ILE A 659 -39.67 60.90 19.72
N SER A 660 -38.50 61.58 19.80
CA SER A 660 -37.23 61.42 20.53
C SER A 660 -36.61 60.08 21.01
N LEU A 661 -35.32 59.90 20.63
CA LEU A 661 -34.09 59.84 21.46
C LEU A 661 -34.21 59.53 22.97
N SER A 662 -33.45 58.53 23.43
CA SER A 662 -32.42 58.67 24.49
C SER A 662 -31.60 57.37 24.69
N ASP A 663 -30.28 57.56 24.69
CA ASP A 663 -29.18 56.84 25.36
C ASP A 663 -29.45 55.59 26.22
N ASP A 664 -28.73 54.49 25.91
CA ASP A 664 -27.73 53.84 26.79
C ASP A 664 -26.87 52.84 25.98
#